data_AF-A0A432HPK8-F1
#
_entry.id   AF-A0A432HPK8-F1
#
_cell.length_a   1.000
_cell.length_b   1.000
_cell.length_c   1.000
_cell.angle_alpha   90.00
_cell.angle_beta   90.00
_cell.angle_gamma   90.00
#
_symmetry.space_group_name_H-M   'P 1'
#
loop_
_entity.id
_entity.type
_entity.pdbx_description
1 polymer ?
#
loop_
_entity_poly.entity_id
_entity_poly.type
_entity_poly.pdbx_seq_one_letter_code
_entity_poly.pdbx_strand_id
1 'polypeptide(L)'
;MERFSARLTIIPFSESADETASAGRTVFEKMIDMDCDHLDFSIAPTQSIQRVQFEPADDYLVMDLQKITICHKAIRYEPAIFSSNAVSGDGQRLVFATRAPQIRIHIFGNPVSRVSFKIRYVAMGREAVPFILDKFNEDLIDHRSLADRFYEKNRKYEHAEEKLKIKLTCCEDEAAFLKNALAAERQVREKILQSSSWKITAPIRKLSRLVKRYSILLKVTRCWINGDARRITESGLFDEKWYLANNRDAAQVGGSPLAHYLFFGAVQEMAPHPLFDPVFYQAQNPALNDSNENPLRHYLMQGAADGRSPHPLFDPAFYLGQNPEVVESGENPLGHYVKKGAKEGKAPHPLFDPDFYQAQNFDPGEGKGNPLVHYITKGAGRGLSPHPLFDPAFYLSQDPGLAESGGNPLAHYITTGAGPGLSPHPLFDPAFYLSQNPGLAESGANLLVHYLSSTDPGDPSILFDTAFYLSHYRQARESSLPPLVHYIVKGAGNGLNPNRLFDSGHYLRSTPGLGAGNPLAHYSQNGDKDGRNPNPLFIGKYYAGQVPDAESIRGTLIDHYRLDGWKQGLNPGPIFNTRFYLEKYPDVKKSGMDPLSHYLEIGIDERRSPNPIFDQFNKKPEISILVFGYADAGRFLPEMLRSAARQIYPCCEVIIMGVPPDVVESNTIGDENDFRLRKIKIRLIGEGSGPGDILTRACRMADGEFIAFLDGRDLLAMDALYEVARAIHEKDADILYSDEGLIDMGGHHRQFIFKPDYNPDFLLSQNYISNLLVAKKELLVKSGGVDIGCGEAWKYDLALKLTETGNNIHHIPKVLYYRRGRAAANGDESPVNSGKKIEAGRRALESALVRRRIRGTALVADAPGCYRVKREIRGNPLVSIIIPFRDQPRCLEKCIRSILAWQNYPNFEIIGINNDSRLPETGAIMEDLGNIDGRIRFIDYPIPFNYSKINNFGVSMARGSLVLLLNNDIEMIHSGWLEALIEHAQRDEVGAVGGKLLYPDHSIQHAGVVVGIAGFAGHSHRHADENADGYQNRLKSVQNVSAVTGAMMMVKRKLYVETGGLDEDNLPVSLNDIDFCLELRKKEMLNVFTPHCRAVHHESVSRGYEETAAKRARFRNEIAWFRNKWKNILDNGDPYYNPNLSLETENFFLADNKIKYRE
;
A
#
# COMPACT_ATOMS: atom_id res chain seq x y z
N MET A 1 -15.37 22.02 -66.38
CA MET A 1 -15.54 22.36 -64.96
C MET A 1 -15.51 21.07 -64.19
N GLU A 2 -14.31 20.61 -63.83
CA GLU A 2 -14.19 19.48 -62.89
C GLU A 2 -14.48 20.00 -61.48
N ARG A 3 -15.36 19.31 -60.76
CA ARG A 3 -15.76 19.69 -59.39
C ARG A 3 -14.58 19.42 -58.45
N PHE A 4 -13.94 20.49 -57.99
CA PHE A 4 -12.88 20.42 -56.99
C PHE A 4 -13.49 20.05 -55.63
N SER A 5 -12.98 18.98 -55.02
CA SER A 5 -13.45 18.48 -53.73
C SER A 5 -12.29 18.25 -52.77
N ALA A 6 -12.48 18.58 -51.49
CA ALA A 6 -11.52 18.29 -50.41
C ALA A 6 -12.05 17.13 -49.55
N ARG A 7 -11.17 16.22 -49.12
CA ARG A 7 -11.55 15.15 -48.20
C ARG A 7 -11.31 15.60 -46.77
N LEU A 8 -12.32 15.51 -45.91
CA LEU A 8 -12.17 15.73 -44.49
C LEU A 8 -12.28 14.43 -43.72
N THR A 9 -11.33 14.21 -42.83
CA THR A 9 -11.18 13.01 -42.01
C THR A 9 -11.16 13.38 -40.52
N ILE A 10 -12.06 12.80 -39.73
CA ILE A 10 -12.10 12.96 -38.26
C ILE A 10 -11.61 11.69 -37.57
N ILE A 11 -10.62 11.83 -36.68
CA ILE A 11 -10.00 10.72 -35.93
C ILE A 11 -10.29 10.88 -34.42
N PRO A 12 -10.97 9.92 -33.78
CA PRO A 12 -11.23 9.93 -32.34
C PRO A 12 -10.01 9.51 -31.49
N PHE A 13 -9.96 10.01 -30.24
CA PHE A 13 -8.88 9.83 -29.25
C PHE A 13 -8.87 8.42 -28.63
N SER A 14 -7.67 7.95 -28.28
CA SER A 14 -7.42 6.64 -27.66
C SER A 14 -6.28 6.75 -26.65
N GLU A 15 -6.47 6.19 -25.45
CA GLU A 15 -5.48 6.20 -24.37
C GLU A 15 -4.31 5.21 -24.54
N SER A 16 -4.29 4.35 -25.57
CA SER A 16 -3.17 3.44 -25.83
C SER A 16 -2.14 4.03 -26.80
N ALA A 17 -0.88 4.10 -26.38
CA ALA A 17 0.26 4.69 -27.11
C ALA A 17 0.85 3.83 -28.26
N ASP A 18 0.00 3.05 -28.95
CA ASP A 18 0.41 2.25 -30.11
C ASP A 18 -0.34 2.70 -31.37
N GLU A 19 0.36 3.34 -32.31
CA GLU A 19 -0.21 3.87 -33.56
C GLU A 19 -0.55 2.78 -34.60
N THR A 20 -0.15 1.53 -34.39
CA THR A 20 -0.33 0.43 -35.37
C THR A 20 -1.62 -0.38 -35.17
N ALA A 21 -2.35 -0.17 -34.07
CA ALA A 21 -3.65 -0.82 -33.82
C ALA A 21 -4.83 0.02 -34.37
N SER A 22 -4.85 0.26 -35.69
CA SER A 22 -5.92 1.01 -36.38
C SER A 22 -7.10 0.13 -36.83
N ALA A 23 -7.12 -1.16 -36.50
CA ALA A 23 -8.14 -2.11 -36.94
C ALA A 23 -9.36 -2.10 -36.00
N GLY A 24 -10.26 -1.12 -36.20
CA GLY A 24 -11.57 -1.10 -35.52
C GLY A 24 -12.18 0.28 -35.32
N ARG A 25 -11.51 1.36 -35.71
CA ARG A 25 -12.01 2.73 -35.51
C ARG A 25 -12.81 3.19 -36.72
N THR A 26 -14.04 3.63 -36.51
CA THR A 26 -14.85 4.27 -37.57
C THR A 26 -14.29 5.66 -37.82
N VAL A 27 -13.49 5.81 -38.87
CA VAL A 27 -13.02 7.11 -39.37
C VAL A 27 -14.17 7.74 -40.15
N PHE A 28 -14.52 8.98 -39.83
CA PHE A 28 -15.58 9.70 -40.54
C PHE A 28 -14.96 10.50 -41.68
N GLU A 29 -15.24 10.10 -42.92
CA GLU A 29 -14.77 10.76 -44.13
C GLU A 29 -15.92 11.40 -44.91
N LYS A 30 -15.74 12.65 -45.35
CA LYS A 30 -16.71 13.34 -46.21
C LYS A 30 -15.99 14.18 -47.27
N MET A 31 -16.47 14.09 -48.50
CA MET A 31 -16.03 14.96 -49.60
C MET A 31 -16.79 16.28 -49.53
N ILE A 32 -16.07 17.39 -49.71
CA ILE A 32 -16.59 18.75 -49.56
C ILE A 32 -16.38 19.50 -50.86
N ASP A 33 -17.46 20.05 -51.41
CA ASP A 33 -17.42 20.93 -52.60
C ASP A 33 -17.09 22.38 -52.21
N MET A 34 -16.50 23.16 -53.13
CA MET A 34 -16.00 24.53 -52.84
C MET A 34 -17.06 25.54 -52.40
N ASP A 35 -18.33 25.35 -52.76
CA ASP A 35 -19.42 26.25 -52.37
C ASP A 35 -19.99 25.92 -50.97
N CYS A 36 -19.40 24.95 -50.28
CA CYS A 36 -19.81 24.55 -48.95
C CYS A 36 -19.27 25.53 -47.89
N ASP A 37 -20.18 26.29 -47.29
CA ASP A 37 -19.90 27.27 -46.24
C ASP A 37 -20.12 26.71 -44.81
N HIS A 38 -20.83 25.58 -44.68
CA HIS A 38 -21.11 24.91 -43.42
C HIS A 38 -21.04 23.37 -43.51
N LEU A 39 -20.37 22.75 -42.54
CA LEU A 39 -20.17 21.30 -42.46
C LEU A 39 -20.58 20.74 -41.11
N ASP A 40 -21.46 19.74 -41.11
CA ASP A 40 -21.98 19.09 -39.91
C ASP A 40 -21.67 17.59 -39.87
N PHE A 41 -21.22 17.13 -38.70
CA PHE A 41 -20.93 15.72 -38.42
C PHE A 41 -21.63 15.27 -37.15
N SER A 42 -22.46 14.23 -37.26
CA SER A 42 -23.06 13.55 -36.11
C SER A 42 -22.13 12.42 -35.65
N ILE A 43 -21.74 12.43 -34.37
CA ILE A 43 -20.77 11.49 -33.80
C ILE A 43 -21.46 10.78 -32.63
N ALA A 44 -21.19 9.49 -32.44
CA ALA A 44 -21.78 8.72 -31.35
C ALA A 44 -21.32 9.30 -30.00
N PRO A 45 -22.20 9.42 -28.97
CA PRO A 45 -21.92 10.22 -27.79
C PRO A 45 -20.62 9.87 -27.07
N THR A 46 -20.21 8.61 -27.04
CA THR A 46 -19.12 8.09 -26.20
C THR A 46 -17.70 8.33 -26.73
N GLN A 47 -17.51 9.08 -27.83
CA GLN A 47 -16.18 9.31 -28.42
C GLN A 47 -15.69 10.76 -28.26
N SER A 48 -14.43 10.93 -27.80
CA SER A 48 -13.68 12.19 -27.80
C SER A 48 -12.88 12.35 -29.09
N ILE A 49 -12.81 13.55 -29.68
CA ILE A 49 -12.11 13.81 -30.95
C ILE A 49 -10.64 14.16 -30.69
N GLN A 50 -9.70 13.52 -31.39
CA GLN A 50 -8.26 13.78 -31.27
C GLN A 50 -7.75 14.72 -32.35
N ARG A 51 -8.21 14.55 -33.60
CA ARG A 51 -7.73 15.32 -34.75
C ARG A 51 -8.78 15.42 -35.85
N VAL A 52 -8.84 16.59 -36.49
CA VAL A 52 -9.60 16.82 -37.74
C VAL A 52 -8.59 17.22 -38.82
N GLN A 53 -8.55 16.44 -39.90
CA GLN A 53 -7.58 16.59 -40.98
C GLN A 53 -8.30 16.89 -42.29
N PHE A 54 -7.81 17.92 -43.00
CA PHE A 54 -8.29 18.30 -44.32
C PHE A 54 -7.23 17.91 -45.35
N GLU A 55 -7.62 17.12 -46.34
CA GLU A 55 -6.76 16.66 -47.43
C GLU A 55 -7.28 17.27 -48.74
N PRO A 56 -6.72 18.41 -49.18
CA PRO A 56 -7.10 19.02 -50.44
C PRO A 56 -6.54 18.22 -51.63
N ALA A 57 -7.24 18.26 -52.75
CA ALA A 57 -6.80 17.61 -53.98
C ALA A 57 -5.54 18.25 -54.61
N ASP A 58 -5.19 19.50 -54.25
CA ASP A 58 -4.13 20.30 -54.87
C ASP A 58 -3.10 20.89 -53.88
N ASP A 59 -1.91 21.20 -54.42
CA ASP A 59 -0.65 21.52 -53.73
C ASP A 59 -0.63 22.78 -52.83
N TYR A 60 -1.64 23.66 -52.85
CA TYR A 60 -1.73 24.80 -51.92
C TYR A 60 -3.19 25.22 -51.76
N LEU A 61 -3.66 25.38 -50.53
CA LEU A 61 -5.02 25.83 -50.22
C LEU A 61 -4.98 26.95 -49.18
N VAL A 62 -5.66 28.06 -49.46
CA VAL A 62 -5.94 29.14 -48.50
C VAL A 62 -7.42 29.12 -48.17
N MET A 63 -7.69 28.74 -46.93
CA MET A 63 -9.02 28.57 -46.40
C MET A 63 -9.10 29.30 -45.06
N ASP A 64 -10.18 30.06 -44.88
CA ASP A 64 -10.50 30.78 -43.66
C ASP A 64 -11.54 29.97 -42.88
N LEU A 65 -11.09 29.27 -41.83
CA LEU A 65 -12.01 28.62 -40.92
C LEU A 65 -12.50 29.64 -39.90
N GLN A 66 -13.78 30.01 -39.98
CA GLN A 66 -14.32 31.15 -39.25
C GLN A 66 -14.96 30.77 -37.92
N LYS A 67 -15.44 29.53 -37.77
CA LYS A 67 -16.09 29.08 -36.54
C LYS A 67 -16.13 27.57 -36.42
N ILE A 68 -15.96 27.08 -35.19
CA ILE A 68 -16.14 25.68 -34.81
C ILE A 68 -17.16 25.63 -33.67
N THR A 69 -18.15 24.75 -33.76
CA THR A 69 -19.18 24.59 -32.71
C THR A 69 -19.36 23.13 -32.35
N ILE A 70 -19.32 22.83 -31.05
CA ILE A 70 -19.47 21.48 -30.50
C ILE A 70 -20.79 21.41 -29.71
N CYS A 71 -21.53 20.32 -29.87
CA CYS A 71 -22.81 20.11 -29.20
C CYS A 71 -22.81 18.81 -28.38
N HIS A 72 -23.25 18.91 -27.12
CA HIS A 72 -23.59 17.75 -26.26
C HIS A 72 -24.98 17.93 -25.63
N LYS A 73 -25.89 16.94 -25.80
CA LYS A 73 -27.24 16.93 -25.21
C LYS A 73 -27.98 18.29 -25.30
N ALA A 74 -28.00 18.87 -26.50
CA ALA A 74 -28.58 20.17 -26.85
C ALA A 74 -27.87 21.44 -26.31
N ILE A 75 -26.78 21.31 -25.54
CA ILE A 75 -25.93 22.44 -25.12
C ILE A 75 -24.85 22.67 -26.20
N ARG A 76 -24.76 23.90 -26.72
CA ARG A 76 -23.75 24.33 -27.71
C ARG A 76 -22.65 25.14 -27.03
N TYR A 77 -21.40 24.80 -27.30
CA TYR A 77 -20.26 25.58 -26.84
C TYR A 77 -19.14 25.57 -27.88
N GLU A 78 -18.25 26.57 -27.79
CA GLU A 78 -17.07 26.71 -28.64
C GLU A 78 -15.85 26.13 -27.92
N PRO A 79 -14.96 25.40 -28.59
CA PRO A 79 -13.77 24.87 -27.95
C PRO A 79 -12.81 26.01 -27.59
N ALA A 80 -12.42 26.11 -26.32
CA ALA A 80 -11.55 27.17 -25.83
C ALA A 80 -10.08 27.02 -26.24
N ILE A 81 -9.64 25.80 -26.58
CA ILE A 81 -8.25 25.50 -26.94
C ILE A 81 -8.23 24.51 -28.10
N PHE A 82 -7.56 24.88 -29.18
CA PHE A 82 -7.19 23.99 -30.27
C PHE A 82 -5.82 24.39 -30.81
N SER A 83 -5.07 23.43 -31.34
CA SER A 83 -3.81 23.70 -32.04
C SER A 83 -4.02 23.51 -33.54
N SER A 84 -3.37 24.33 -34.35
CA SER A 84 -3.48 24.24 -35.81
C SER A 84 -2.15 24.56 -36.45
N ASN A 85 -1.96 24.11 -37.68
CA ASN A 85 -0.82 24.52 -38.51
C ASN A 85 -1.16 25.72 -39.41
N ALA A 86 -2.09 26.57 -38.98
CA ALA A 86 -2.43 27.82 -39.68
C ALA A 86 -1.25 28.79 -39.67
N VAL A 87 -1.11 29.57 -40.74
CA VAL A 87 0.02 30.49 -40.94
C VAL A 87 -0.29 31.86 -40.31
N SER A 88 -1.57 32.18 -40.10
CA SER A 88 -2.00 33.25 -39.20
C SER A 88 -3.41 32.98 -38.67
N GLY A 89 -3.71 33.43 -37.45
CA GLY A 89 -5.08 33.39 -36.91
C GLY A 89 -5.18 34.05 -35.55
N ASP A 90 -6.40 34.45 -35.16
CA ASP A 90 -6.73 35.14 -33.91
C ASP A 90 -7.60 34.28 -32.97
N GLY A 91 -7.58 32.97 -33.17
CA GLY A 91 -8.34 32.00 -32.37
C GLY A 91 -9.77 31.75 -32.83
N GLN A 92 -10.37 32.61 -33.66
CA GLN A 92 -11.67 32.34 -34.30
C GLN A 92 -11.59 32.29 -35.84
N ARG A 93 -10.67 33.04 -36.46
CA ARG A 93 -10.31 32.86 -37.88
C ARG A 93 -8.94 32.21 -38.00
N LEU A 94 -8.87 31.11 -38.75
CA LEU A 94 -7.61 30.41 -39.04
C LEU A 94 -7.37 30.40 -40.55
N VAL A 95 -6.24 30.94 -40.96
CA VAL A 95 -5.82 30.98 -42.36
C VAL A 95 -4.68 29.98 -42.56
N PHE A 96 -4.96 28.93 -43.32
CA PHE A 96 -3.98 27.91 -43.66
C PHE A 96 -3.29 28.25 -44.97
N ALA A 97 -1.99 28.00 -45.07
CA ALA A 97 -1.23 28.12 -46.31
C ALA A 97 -0.26 26.93 -46.42
N THR A 98 -0.83 25.73 -46.38
CA THR A 98 -0.12 24.45 -46.32
C THR A 98 -0.81 23.42 -47.20
N ARG A 99 -0.07 22.37 -47.60
CA ARG A 99 -0.56 21.21 -48.36
C ARG A 99 -1.45 20.27 -47.54
N ALA A 100 -1.35 20.33 -46.21
CA ALA A 100 -2.10 19.46 -45.31
C ALA A 100 -2.66 20.28 -44.14
N PRO A 101 -3.72 21.09 -44.34
CA PRO A 101 -4.33 21.85 -43.27
C PRO A 101 -4.91 20.93 -42.18
N GLN A 102 -4.50 21.15 -40.94
CA GLN A 102 -4.84 20.28 -39.81
C GLN A 102 -5.20 21.09 -38.57
N ILE A 103 -6.24 20.64 -37.88
CA ILE A 103 -6.71 21.24 -36.64
C ILE A 103 -6.89 20.14 -35.61
N ARG A 104 -6.21 20.27 -34.47
CA ARG A 104 -6.41 19.42 -33.30
C ARG A 104 -7.23 20.17 -32.27
N ILE A 105 -8.42 19.64 -32.02
CA ILE A 105 -9.35 20.19 -31.04
C ILE A 105 -9.30 19.28 -29.82
N HIS A 106 -8.98 19.83 -28.66
CA HIS A 106 -8.94 19.08 -27.40
C HIS A 106 -10.24 19.32 -26.64
N ILE A 107 -11.04 18.26 -26.44
CA ILE A 107 -12.34 18.33 -25.75
C ILE A 107 -12.22 17.54 -24.45
N PHE A 108 -12.27 18.22 -23.31
CA PHE A 108 -12.14 17.59 -21.99
C PHE A 108 -13.50 17.20 -21.40
N GLY A 109 -13.61 15.93 -20.96
CA GLY A 109 -14.57 15.50 -19.93
C GLY A 109 -16.05 15.33 -20.30
N ASN A 110 -16.49 15.61 -21.54
CA ASN A 110 -17.91 15.43 -21.92
C ASN A 110 -18.09 14.66 -23.25
N PRO A 111 -19.09 13.77 -23.35
CA PRO A 111 -19.37 13.02 -24.57
C PRO A 111 -19.76 13.96 -25.74
N VAL A 112 -19.39 13.72 -27.00
CA VAL A 112 -19.70 14.66 -28.13
C VAL A 112 -20.76 14.05 -29.04
N SER A 113 -21.84 14.77 -29.32
CA SER A 113 -22.94 14.27 -30.17
C SER A 113 -22.96 14.84 -31.58
N ARG A 114 -22.49 16.08 -31.78
CA ARG A 114 -22.38 16.73 -33.09
C ARG A 114 -21.29 17.78 -33.09
N VAL A 115 -20.55 17.89 -34.20
CA VAL A 115 -19.57 18.96 -34.43
C VAL A 115 -19.86 19.64 -35.76
N SER A 116 -19.80 20.97 -35.76
CA SER A 116 -20.09 21.82 -36.92
C SER A 116 -18.95 22.78 -37.20
N PHE A 117 -18.62 22.98 -38.48
CA PHE A 117 -17.60 23.89 -38.96
C PHE A 117 -18.23 24.91 -39.91
N LYS A 118 -17.84 26.19 -39.78
CA LYS A 118 -18.16 27.25 -40.74
C LYS A 118 -16.89 27.66 -41.48
N ILE A 119 -16.87 27.45 -42.79
CA ILE A 119 -15.66 27.54 -43.61
C ILE A 119 -15.88 28.54 -44.74
N ARG A 120 -14.85 29.30 -45.09
CA ARG A 120 -14.81 30.10 -46.32
C ARG A 120 -13.53 29.82 -47.10
N TYR A 121 -13.66 29.39 -48.35
CA TYR A 121 -12.52 29.23 -49.25
C TYR A 121 -12.08 30.59 -49.80
N VAL A 122 -10.78 30.85 -49.78
CA VAL A 122 -10.22 32.17 -50.13
C VAL A 122 -9.42 32.10 -51.43
N ALA A 123 -8.51 31.14 -51.59
CA ALA A 123 -7.74 30.94 -52.82
C ALA A 123 -7.09 29.53 -52.88
N MET A 124 -6.76 29.02 -54.06
CA MET A 124 -6.12 27.70 -54.23
C MET A 124 -5.00 27.73 -55.28
N GLY A 125 -4.02 26.83 -55.16
CA GLY A 125 -2.91 26.67 -56.10
C GLY A 125 -1.99 27.89 -56.16
N ARG A 126 -1.47 28.22 -57.36
CA ARG A 126 -0.52 29.33 -57.56
C ARG A 126 -1.08 30.72 -57.19
N GLU A 127 -2.40 30.90 -57.17
CA GLU A 127 -3.08 32.17 -56.84
C GLU A 127 -3.08 32.45 -55.33
N ALA A 128 -2.75 31.47 -54.49
CA ALA A 128 -2.55 31.67 -53.05
C ALA A 128 -1.26 32.47 -52.73
N VAL A 129 -0.24 32.42 -53.60
CA VAL A 129 1.11 32.94 -53.33
C VAL A 129 1.15 34.47 -53.19
N PRO A 130 0.49 35.28 -54.04
CA PRO A 130 0.44 36.73 -53.88
C PRO A 130 -0.24 37.17 -52.58
N PHE A 131 -1.30 36.46 -52.16
CA PHE A 131 -2.05 36.78 -50.94
C PHE A 131 -1.21 36.59 -49.66
N ILE A 132 -0.27 35.63 -49.68
CA ILE A 132 0.69 35.37 -48.58
C ILE A 132 1.78 36.45 -48.53
N LEU A 133 2.24 36.93 -49.69
CA LEU A 133 3.34 37.89 -49.76
C LEU A 133 2.93 39.32 -49.37
N ASP A 134 1.69 39.71 -49.63
CA ASP A 134 1.19 41.07 -49.35
C ASP A 134 1.07 41.35 -47.84
N LYS A 135 0.73 40.34 -47.03
CA LYS A 135 0.64 40.45 -45.56
C LYS A 135 1.99 40.61 -44.83
N PHE A 136 3.12 40.34 -45.49
CA PHE A 136 4.45 40.35 -44.88
C PHE A 136 5.22 41.68 -45.09
N ASN A 137 4.65 42.67 -45.77
CA ASN A 137 5.39 43.80 -46.37
C ASN A 137 5.11 45.20 -45.76
N GLU A 138 4.54 45.32 -44.55
CA GLU A 138 4.19 46.63 -43.97
C GLU A 138 5.33 47.42 -43.30
N ASP A 139 6.53 46.87 -43.07
CA ASP A 139 7.62 47.60 -42.40
C ASP A 139 8.92 47.71 -43.22
N LEU A 140 9.25 48.95 -43.62
CA LEU A 140 10.56 49.56 -43.98
C LEU A 140 10.77 50.06 -45.43
N ILE A 141 10.95 51.38 -45.54
CA ILE A 141 11.21 52.22 -46.73
C ILE A 141 12.69 52.71 -46.75
N ASP A 142 13.41 52.53 -47.86
CA ASP A 142 13.94 53.56 -48.80
C ASP A 142 15.24 53.15 -49.52
N HIS A 143 15.29 53.39 -50.84
CA HIS A 143 16.33 53.00 -51.79
C HIS A 143 16.73 54.20 -52.66
N ARG A 144 17.94 54.77 -52.48
CA ARG A 144 18.56 55.60 -53.55
C ARG A 144 20.08 55.80 -53.54
N SER A 145 20.87 55.36 -52.54
CA SER A 145 22.34 55.60 -52.51
C SER A 145 23.22 54.38 -52.84
N LEU A 146 22.63 53.30 -53.37
CA LEU A 146 23.30 52.01 -53.60
C LEU A 146 23.48 51.65 -55.08
N ALA A 147 22.76 52.31 -55.99
CA ALA A 147 22.84 52.06 -57.43
C ALA A 147 24.14 52.62 -58.05
N ASP A 148 24.60 53.78 -57.60
CA ASP A 148 25.74 54.46 -58.24
C ASP A 148 27.09 53.84 -57.88
N ARG A 149 27.22 53.20 -56.71
CA ARG A 149 28.46 52.50 -56.31
C ARG A 149 28.64 51.13 -56.95
N PHE A 150 27.64 50.62 -57.66
CA PHE A 150 27.67 49.29 -58.26
C PHE A 150 28.33 49.29 -59.65
N TYR A 151 28.34 50.41 -60.37
CA TYR A 151 28.75 50.46 -61.78
C TYR A 151 30.26 50.61 -62.03
N GLU A 152 31.05 51.14 -61.09
CA GLU A 152 32.51 51.31 -61.31
C GLU A 152 33.35 50.07 -61.00
N LYS A 153 32.85 49.12 -60.20
CA LYS A 153 33.69 48.01 -59.68
C LYS A 153 33.73 46.76 -60.57
N ASN A 154 32.83 46.64 -61.56
CA ASN A 154 32.73 45.46 -62.43
C ASN A 154 33.83 45.34 -63.48
N ARG A 155 34.59 46.40 -63.78
CA ARG A 155 35.58 46.39 -64.88
C ARG A 155 36.92 45.73 -64.54
N LYS A 156 37.17 45.37 -63.27
CA LYS A 156 38.44 44.75 -62.82
C LYS A 156 38.38 43.22 -62.66
N TYR A 157 37.23 42.57 -62.90
CA TYR A 157 37.03 41.15 -62.62
C TYR A 157 37.33 40.21 -63.80
N GLU A 158 37.32 40.69 -65.05
CA GLU A 158 37.53 39.85 -66.23
C GLU A 158 38.98 39.34 -66.39
N HIS A 159 39.96 39.93 -65.71
CA HIS A 159 41.39 39.60 -65.89
C HIS A 159 41.96 38.58 -64.89
N ALA A 160 41.16 38.12 -63.92
CA ALA A 160 41.60 37.22 -62.85
C ALA A 160 41.22 35.74 -63.07
N GLU A 161 40.24 35.47 -63.93
CA GLU A 161 39.69 34.14 -64.17
C GLU A 161 40.65 33.24 -64.98
N GLU A 162 41.48 33.85 -65.82
CA GLU A 162 42.39 33.13 -66.73
C GLU A 162 43.62 32.53 -66.01
N LYS A 163 44.04 33.12 -64.88
CA LYS A 163 45.18 32.63 -64.07
C LYS A 163 44.85 31.44 -63.17
N LEU A 164 43.56 31.13 -62.94
CA LEU A 164 43.15 30.06 -62.03
C LEU A 164 43.13 28.66 -62.68
N LYS A 165 43.13 28.57 -64.02
CA LYS A 165 43.09 27.29 -64.75
C LYS A 165 44.39 26.47 -64.68
N ILE A 166 45.50 27.04 -64.18
CA ILE A 166 46.84 26.44 -64.31
C ILE A 166 47.35 25.74 -63.02
N LYS A 167 46.63 25.77 -61.87
CA LYS A 167 47.19 25.32 -60.56
C LYS A 167 46.40 24.23 -59.80
N LEU A 168 45.71 23.33 -60.49
CA LEU A 168 44.90 22.26 -59.88
C LEU A 168 45.48 20.86 -60.16
N THR A 169 46.53 20.49 -59.44
CA THR A 169 46.99 19.10 -59.27
C THR A 169 47.61 18.94 -57.88
N CYS A 170 46.93 18.20 -56.98
CA CYS A 170 47.42 17.41 -55.82
C CYS A 170 46.34 17.31 -54.70
N CYS A 171 46.14 16.08 -54.18
CA CYS A 171 45.16 15.55 -53.19
C CYS A 171 43.81 15.06 -53.76
N GLU A 172 43.60 13.73 -53.72
CA GLU A 172 42.49 13.04 -54.39
C GLU A 172 41.17 13.03 -53.58
N ASP A 173 41.19 13.07 -52.25
CA ASP A 173 39.96 12.98 -51.43
C ASP A 173 39.24 14.33 -51.24
N GLU A 174 39.96 15.44 -51.00
CA GLU A 174 39.37 16.79 -51.00
C GLU A 174 38.87 17.20 -52.40
N ALA A 175 39.55 16.71 -53.45
CA ALA A 175 39.12 16.89 -54.84
C ALA A 175 37.83 16.12 -55.15
N ALA A 176 37.54 15.02 -54.46
CA ALA A 176 36.29 14.27 -54.61
C ALA A 176 35.10 14.98 -53.92
N PHE A 177 35.28 15.50 -52.71
CA PHE A 177 34.25 16.31 -52.02
C PHE A 177 33.92 17.60 -52.81
N LEU A 178 34.95 18.33 -53.24
CA LEU A 178 34.77 19.52 -54.08
C LEU A 178 34.23 19.17 -55.47
N LYS A 179 34.63 18.05 -56.09
CA LYS A 179 34.03 17.59 -57.36
C LYS A 179 32.55 17.25 -57.20
N ASN A 180 32.14 16.60 -56.11
CA ASN A 180 30.75 16.22 -55.88
C ASN A 180 29.88 17.45 -55.56
N ALA A 181 30.39 18.40 -54.78
CA ALA A 181 29.73 19.69 -54.54
C ALA A 181 29.61 20.53 -55.83
N LEU A 182 30.66 20.57 -56.67
CA LEU A 182 30.66 21.27 -57.96
C LEU A 182 29.81 20.54 -59.03
N ALA A 183 29.67 19.22 -58.94
CA ALA A 183 28.81 18.41 -59.81
C ALA A 183 27.33 18.58 -59.47
N ALA A 184 26.99 18.66 -58.17
CA ALA A 184 25.66 19.05 -57.71
C ALA A 184 25.32 20.49 -58.16
N GLU A 185 26.30 21.40 -58.11
CA GLU A 185 26.15 22.78 -58.61
C GLU A 185 25.95 22.82 -60.15
N ARG A 186 26.67 22.00 -60.93
CA ARG A 186 26.46 21.88 -62.39
C ARG A 186 25.09 21.32 -62.75
N GLN A 187 24.59 20.32 -62.02
CA GLN A 187 23.25 19.75 -62.23
C GLN A 187 22.15 20.77 -61.96
N VAL A 188 22.35 21.64 -60.96
CA VAL A 188 21.46 22.76 -60.65
C VAL A 188 21.57 23.85 -61.73
N ARG A 189 22.78 24.17 -62.20
CA ARG A 189 23.04 25.15 -63.27
C ARG A 189 22.49 24.75 -64.65
N GLU A 190 22.57 23.48 -65.03
CA GLU A 190 22.00 22.95 -66.28
C GLU A 190 20.47 22.96 -66.26
N LYS A 191 19.86 22.61 -65.12
CA LYS A 191 18.42 22.76 -64.90
C LYS A 191 17.94 24.22 -64.93
N ILE A 192 18.80 25.17 -64.56
CA ILE A 192 18.55 26.62 -64.65
C ILE A 192 18.63 27.13 -66.10
N LEU A 193 19.58 26.65 -66.91
CA LEU A 193 19.77 27.11 -68.30
C LEU A 193 18.66 26.64 -69.27
N GLN A 194 17.94 25.57 -68.92
CA GLN A 194 16.82 25.05 -69.72
C GLN A 194 15.44 25.59 -69.30
N SER A 195 15.37 26.49 -68.31
CA SER A 195 14.12 27.03 -67.78
C SER A 195 13.89 28.48 -68.22
N SER A 196 12.83 28.73 -69.00
CA SER A 196 12.49 30.04 -69.59
C SER A 196 11.60 30.94 -68.71
N SER A 197 11.62 30.78 -67.38
CA SER A 197 10.72 31.53 -66.47
C SER A 197 11.44 32.58 -65.61
N TRP A 198 10.94 33.82 -65.61
CA TRP A 198 11.44 34.96 -64.82
C TRP A 198 11.34 34.78 -63.30
N LYS A 199 10.62 33.75 -62.80
CA LYS A 199 10.50 33.41 -61.37
C LYS A 199 11.77 32.83 -60.72
N ILE A 200 12.86 32.63 -61.47
CA ILE A 200 14.11 32.05 -60.97
C ILE A 200 15.19 33.11 -60.62
N THR A 201 15.03 34.40 -60.98
CA THR A 201 16.14 35.37 -60.89
C THR A 201 16.23 36.21 -59.60
N ALA A 202 15.19 36.26 -58.76
CA ALA A 202 15.22 37.04 -57.49
C ALA A 202 15.83 36.28 -56.28
N PRO A 203 15.56 34.99 -56.04
CA PRO A 203 16.19 34.25 -54.94
C PRO A 203 17.69 34.02 -55.18
N ILE A 204 18.11 33.93 -56.45
CA ILE A 204 19.49 33.65 -56.85
C ILE A 204 20.44 34.85 -56.64
N ARG A 205 19.92 36.09 -56.56
CA ARG A 205 20.71 37.26 -56.11
C ARG A 205 21.01 37.26 -54.61
N LYS A 206 20.28 36.47 -53.80
CA LYS A 206 20.58 36.26 -52.37
C LYS A 206 21.62 35.14 -52.18
N LEU A 207 21.56 34.08 -53.00
CA LEU A 207 22.56 32.99 -52.96
C LEU A 207 23.96 33.42 -53.42
N SER A 208 24.08 34.38 -54.36
CA SER A 208 25.39 34.93 -54.73
C SER A 208 26.07 35.74 -53.61
N ARG A 209 25.32 36.18 -52.58
CA ARG A 209 25.90 36.79 -51.36
C ARG A 209 26.56 35.76 -50.45
N LEU A 210 26.10 34.51 -50.45
CA LEU A 210 26.76 33.41 -49.71
C LEU A 210 28.08 32.99 -50.39
N VAL A 211 28.11 32.93 -51.71
CA VAL A 211 29.33 32.57 -52.46
C VAL A 211 30.40 33.68 -52.42
N LYS A 212 30.01 34.95 -52.24
CA LYS A 212 30.94 36.10 -52.08
C LYS A 212 31.74 36.07 -50.76
N ARG A 213 31.31 35.30 -49.75
CA ARG A 213 32.07 35.07 -48.50
C ARG A 213 33.09 33.93 -48.64
N TYR A 214 32.86 32.98 -49.54
CA TYR A 214 33.72 31.82 -49.75
C TYR A 214 35.06 32.14 -50.46
N SER A 215 35.15 33.22 -51.25
CA SER A 215 36.39 33.56 -51.98
C SER A 215 37.39 34.41 -51.19
N ILE A 216 36.97 35.03 -50.08
CA ILE A 216 37.88 35.76 -49.16
C ILE A 216 38.50 34.81 -48.13
N LEU A 217 37.80 33.73 -47.75
CA LEU A 217 38.32 32.71 -46.82
C LEU A 217 39.35 31.75 -47.45
N LEU A 218 39.58 31.86 -48.77
CA LEU A 218 40.57 31.07 -49.51
C LEU A 218 41.96 31.74 -49.61
N LYS A 219 42.25 32.74 -48.77
CA LYS A 219 43.56 33.39 -48.70
C LYS A 219 44.43 33.05 -47.49
N VAL A 220 43.97 32.27 -46.49
CA VAL A 220 44.80 32.03 -45.28
C VAL A 220 44.89 30.58 -44.76
N THR A 221 43.92 29.68 -44.90
CA THR A 221 43.93 28.49 -44.02
C THR A 221 44.18 27.16 -44.73
N ARG A 222 45.37 26.98 -45.31
CA ARG A 222 45.87 25.64 -45.75
C ARG A 222 46.81 24.97 -44.74
N CYS A 223 47.08 25.61 -43.60
CA CYS A 223 47.91 25.07 -42.51
C CYS A 223 47.20 25.04 -41.14
N TRP A 224 46.03 25.67 -40.99
CA TRP A 224 45.31 25.78 -39.71
C TRP A 224 44.15 24.79 -39.54
N ILE A 225 43.43 24.45 -40.61
CA ILE A 225 42.24 23.57 -40.55
C ILE A 225 42.62 22.10 -40.25
N ASN A 226 43.81 21.65 -40.66
CA ASN A 226 44.29 20.30 -40.35
C ASN A 226 44.71 20.12 -38.88
N GLY A 227 45.12 21.19 -38.19
CA GLY A 227 45.51 21.13 -36.78
C GLY A 227 44.30 21.02 -35.84
N ASP A 228 43.27 21.83 -36.08
CA ASP A 228 42.07 21.84 -35.25
C ASP A 228 41.18 20.60 -35.50
N ALA A 229 41.02 20.16 -36.76
CA ALA A 229 40.29 18.93 -37.08
C ALA A 229 40.95 17.69 -36.48
N ARG A 230 42.29 17.64 -36.49
CA ARG A 230 43.06 16.56 -35.88
C ARG A 230 42.88 16.56 -34.35
N ARG A 231 42.99 17.72 -33.69
CA ARG A 231 42.82 17.84 -32.23
C ARG A 231 41.41 17.48 -31.76
N ILE A 232 40.37 17.91 -32.47
CA ILE A 232 38.98 17.56 -32.12
C ILE A 232 38.77 16.05 -32.28
N THR A 233 39.24 15.46 -33.38
CA THR A 233 39.16 14.00 -33.58
C THR A 233 39.95 13.24 -32.51
N GLU A 234 41.20 13.63 -32.26
CA GLU A 234 42.06 13.00 -31.25
C GLU A 234 41.52 13.18 -29.84
N SER A 235 40.74 14.23 -29.54
CA SER A 235 40.12 14.45 -28.23
C SER A 235 38.98 13.46 -27.94
N GLY A 236 38.32 12.92 -28.97
CA GLY A 236 37.11 12.10 -28.85
C GLY A 236 35.84 12.90 -28.54
N LEU A 237 35.89 14.23 -28.52
CA LEU A 237 34.75 15.11 -28.19
C LEU A 237 33.90 15.50 -29.41
N PHE A 238 33.95 14.69 -30.48
CA PHE A 238 33.06 14.79 -31.62
C PHE A 238 32.52 13.40 -31.94
N ASP A 239 31.24 13.17 -31.66
CA ASP A 239 30.57 11.90 -31.97
C ASP A 239 29.85 12.03 -33.31
N GLU A 240 30.45 11.46 -34.36
CA GLU A 240 29.92 11.52 -35.71
C GLU A 240 28.51 10.94 -35.84
N LYS A 241 28.23 9.82 -35.16
CA LYS A 241 26.93 9.14 -35.25
C LYS A 241 25.85 9.93 -34.54
N TRP A 242 26.15 10.42 -33.34
CA TRP A 242 25.21 11.23 -32.56
C TRP A 242 24.96 12.59 -33.24
N TYR A 243 26.02 13.25 -33.73
CA TYR A 243 25.91 14.54 -34.41
C TYR A 243 25.00 14.46 -35.64
N LEU A 244 25.12 13.40 -36.45
CA LEU A 244 24.24 13.18 -37.61
C LEU A 244 22.80 12.84 -37.22
N ALA A 245 22.60 12.08 -36.14
CA ALA A 245 21.27 11.72 -35.65
C ALA A 245 20.50 12.96 -35.14
N ASN A 246 21.20 13.91 -34.54
CA ASN A 246 20.62 15.11 -33.95
C ASN A 246 20.55 16.32 -34.90
N ASN A 247 21.29 16.31 -36.01
CA ASN A 247 21.33 17.41 -36.99
C ASN A 247 20.99 16.89 -38.41
N ARG A 248 19.70 16.98 -38.78
CA ARG A 248 19.17 16.44 -40.06
C ARG A 248 19.77 17.11 -41.30
N ASP A 249 20.13 18.39 -41.21
CA ASP A 249 20.77 19.16 -42.27
C ASP A 249 22.18 18.61 -42.57
N ALA A 250 22.97 18.32 -41.54
CA ALA A 250 24.27 17.68 -41.68
C ALA A 250 24.19 16.31 -42.36
N ALA A 251 23.15 15.52 -42.04
CA ALA A 251 22.93 14.19 -42.62
C ALA A 251 22.50 14.22 -44.10
N GLN A 252 21.80 15.27 -44.55
CA GLN A 252 21.31 15.39 -45.93
C GLN A 252 22.38 15.89 -46.92
N VAL A 253 23.38 16.64 -46.45
CA VAL A 253 24.42 17.25 -47.32
C VAL A 253 25.43 16.23 -47.87
N GLY A 254 25.61 15.08 -47.20
CA GLY A 254 26.50 14.01 -47.66
C GLY A 254 27.98 14.42 -47.74
N GLY A 255 28.71 14.30 -46.63
CA GLY A 255 30.12 14.69 -46.51
C GLY A 255 30.68 14.43 -45.10
N SER A 256 31.91 14.87 -44.81
CA SER A 256 32.50 14.71 -43.46
C SER A 256 31.70 15.51 -42.41
N PRO A 257 31.11 14.85 -41.39
CA PRO A 257 30.32 15.54 -40.37
C PRO A 257 31.16 16.47 -39.50
N LEU A 258 32.44 16.15 -39.29
CA LEU A 258 33.38 17.03 -38.60
C LEU A 258 33.62 18.33 -39.38
N ALA A 259 33.74 18.25 -40.71
CA ALA A 259 33.83 19.44 -41.54
C ALA A 259 32.54 20.28 -41.45
N HIS A 260 31.37 19.64 -41.44
CA HIS A 260 30.09 20.34 -41.25
C HIS A 260 30.05 21.11 -39.91
N TYR A 261 30.45 20.48 -38.81
CA TYR A 261 30.52 21.14 -37.51
C TYR A 261 31.50 22.32 -37.48
N LEU A 262 32.70 22.15 -38.06
CA LEU A 262 33.72 23.20 -38.09
C LEU A 262 33.32 24.44 -38.91
N PHE A 263 32.57 24.25 -40.00
CA PHE A 263 32.17 25.36 -40.89
C PHE A 263 30.80 25.98 -40.54
N PHE A 264 29.89 25.20 -39.95
CA PHE A 264 28.50 25.62 -39.74
C PHE A 264 28.01 25.35 -38.31
N GLY A 265 28.22 24.13 -37.80
CA GLY A 265 27.64 23.71 -36.53
C GLY A 265 28.09 24.53 -35.32
N ALA A 266 29.37 24.87 -35.22
CA ALA A 266 29.89 25.64 -34.09
C ALA A 266 29.33 27.08 -34.01
N VAL A 267 29.01 27.70 -35.15
CA VAL A 267 28.41 29.05 -35.21
C VAL A 267 26.90 29.00 -34.95
N GLN A 268 26.26 27.86 -35.20
CA GLN A 268 24.84 27.63 -34.95
C GLN A 268 24.58 26.99 -33.57
N GLU A 269 25.58 27.00 -32.68
CA GLU A 269 25.48 26.46 -31.33
C GLU A 269 25.04 24.98 -31.31
N MET A 270 25.34 24.22 -32.38
CA MET A 270 25.05 22.80 -32.44
C MET A 270 26.05 22.04 -31.58
N ALA A 271 25.56 21.22 -30.65
CA ALA A 271 26.42 20.42 -29.80
C ALA A 271 27.20 19.37 -30.63
N PRO A 272 28.53 19.25 -30.47
CA PRO A 272 29.36 18.24 -31.15
C PRO A 272 29.33 16.87 -30.48
N HIS A 273 28.93 16.81 -29.21
CA HIS A 273 28.87 15.61 -28.37
C HIS A 273 27.84 15.82 -27.25
N PRO A 274 27.15 14.78 -26.74
CA PRO A 274 26.21 14.90 -25.61
C PRO A 274 26.78 15.50 -24.31
N LEU A 275 28.11 15.58 -24.19
CA LEU A 275 28.82 16.06 -22.99
C LEU A 275 29.51 17.41 -23.22
N PHE A 276 29.19 18.09 -24.32
CA PHE A 276 29.66 19.44 -24.59
C PHE A 276 28.48 20.29 -25.03
N ASP A 277 28.07 21.22 -24.16
CA ASP A 277 26.99 22.16 -24.43
C ASP A 277 27.58 23.52 -24.83
N PRO A 278 27.52 23.89 -26.13
CA PRO A 278 28.12 25.13 -26.61
C PRO A 278 27.42 26.38 -26.04
N VAL A 279 26.11 26.32 -25.79
CA VAL A 279 25.34 27.45 -25.24
C VAL A 279 25.75 27.69 -23.79
N PHE A 280 25.78 26.64 -22.98
CA PHE A 280 26.25 26.71 -21.58
C PHE A 280 27.71 27.15 -21.50
N TYR A 281 28.56 26.64 -22.38
CA TYR A 281 29.98 26.98 -22.40
C TYR A 281 30.21 28.44 -22.82
N GLN A 282 29.48 28.96 -23.82
CA GLN A 282 29.57 30.36 -24.24
C GLN A 282 29.00 31.32 -23.19
N ALA A 283 27.93 30.95 -22.48
CA ALA A 283 27.36 31.77 -21.42
C ALA A 283 28.36 32.04 -20.28
N GLN A 284 29.21 31.07 -19.95
CA GLN A 284 30.32 31.24 -18.99
C GLN A 284 31.50 32.04 -19.57
N ASN A 285 31.53 32.21 -20.89
CA ASN A 285 32.65 32.78 -21.63
C ASN A 285 32.18 33.84 -22.65
N PRO A 286 31.58 34.96 -22.20
CA PRO A 286 30.92 35.92 -23.10
C PRO A 286 31.84 36.51 -24.16
N ALA A 287 33.16 36.58 -23.87
CA ALA A 287 34.18 37.04 -24.81
C ALA A 287 34.28 36.22 -26.11
N LEU A 288 33.76 34.98 -26.13
CA LEU A 288 33.70 34.13 -27.33
C LEU A 288 32.64 34.58 -28.34
N ASN A 289 31.59 35.27 -27.87
CA ASN A 289 30.50 35.73 -28.73
C ASN A 289 30.96 36.85 -29.68
N ASP A 290 31.94 37.65 -29.25
CA ASP A 290 32.50 38.75 -30.04
C ASP A 290 33.61 38.28 -31.01
N SER A 291 34.32 37.20 -30.68
CA SER A 291 35.45 36.67 -31.47
C SER A 291 35.05 35.65 -32.54
N ASN A 292 33.81 35.15 -32.51
CA ASN A 292 33.29 34.08 -33.37
C ASN A 292 34.21 32.84 -33.39
N GLU A 293 34.88 32.59 -32.25
CA GLU A 293 35.79 31.46 -32.05
C GLU A 293 35.00 30.17 -31.77
N ASN A 294 35.46 29.03 -32.30
CA ASN A 294 34.79 27.74 -32.08
C ASN A 294 34.84 27.35 -30.58
N PRO A 295 33.69 27.18 -29.90
CA PRO A 295 33.64 26.91 -28.46
C PRO A 295 34.39 25.64 -28.03
N LEU A 296 34.25 24.55 -28.80
CA LEU A 296 34.95 23.29 -28.52
C LEU A 296 36.47 23.44 -28.67
N ARG A 297 36.91 24.19 -29.68
CA ARG A 297 38.33 24.48 -29.88
C ARG A 297 38.90 25.29 -28.71
N HIS A 298 38.19 26.34 -28.30
CA HIS A 298 38.60 27.15 -27.15
C HIS A 298 38.69 26.28 -25.88
N TYR A 299 37.72 25.40 -25.64
CA TYR A 299 37.76 24.46 -24.52
C TYR A 299 38.99 23.54 -24.55
N LEU A 300 39.30 22.94 -25.70
CA LEU A 300 40.46 22.06 -25.85
C LEU A 300 41.80 22.77 -25.67
N MET A 301 41.89 24.04 -26.06
CA MET A 301 43.15 24.79 -26.05
C MET A 301 43.43 25.49 -24.73
N GLN A 302 42.38 25.98 -24.08
CA GLN A 302 42.51 26.85 -22.91
C GLN A 302 41.47 26.52 -21.85
N GLY A 303 40.20 26.37 -22.23
CA GLY A 303 39.11 26.25 -21.27
C GLY A 303 39.25 25.10 -20.27
N ALA A 304 39.74 23.95 -20.72
CA ALA A 304 39.95 22.80 -19.85
C ALA A 304 41.10 23.03 -18.85
N ALA A 305 42.17 23.71 -19.26
CA ALA A 305 43.29 24.08 -18.38
C ALA A 305 42.88 25.17 -17.37
N ASP A 306 42.00 26.07 -17.78
CA ASP A 306 41.39 27.11 -16.93
C ASP A 306 40.28 26.54 -16.01
N GLY A 307 40.01 25.23 -16.04
CA GLY A 307 38.98 24.59 -15.20
C GLY A 307 37.53 24.92 -15.58
N ARG A 308 37.27 25.41 -16.80
CA ARG A 308 35.93 25.82 -17.25
C ARG A 308 35.05 24.62 -17.58
N SER A 309 33.82 24.57 -17.06
CA SER A 309 32.91 23.43 -17.24
C SER A 309 32.32 23.37 -18.67
N PRO A 310 32.54 22.27 -19.43
CA PRO A 310 32.04 22.10 -20.80
C PRO A 310 30.54 21.77 -20.87
N HIS A 311 29.95 21.31 -19.76
CA HIS A 311 28.56 20.91 -19.65
C HIS A 311 28.12 21.00 -18.16
N PRO A 312 26.86 21.33 -17.83
CA PRO A 312 26.42 21.43 -16.43
C PRO A 312 26.66 20.16 -15.59
N LEU A 313 26.60 19.00 -16.24
CA LEU A 313 26.76 17.68 -15.60
C LEU A 313 28.20 17.13 -15.63
N PHE A 314 29.20 17.94 -16.00
CA PHE A 314 30.62 17.56 -15.94
C PHE A 314 31.41 18.68 -15.27
N ASP A 315 32.01 18.39 -14.11
CA ASP A 315 32.84 19.32 -13.36
C ASP A 315 34.33 18.93 -13.49
N PRO A 316 35.12 19.68 -14.29
CA PRO A 316 36.53 19.39 -14.48
C PRO A 316 37.35 19.47 -13.18
N ALA A 317 37.03 20.39 -12.28
CA ALA A 317 37.78 20.58 -11.04
C ALA A 317 37.56 19.39 -10.10
N PHE A 318 36.31 18.96 -9.93
CA PHE A 318 35.97 17.73 -9.21
C PHE A 318 36.62 16.50 -9.84
N TYR A 319 36.48 16.35 -11.16
CA TYR A 319 36.98 15.19 -11.89
C TYR A 319 38.51 15.06 -11.76
N LEU A 320 39.26 16.16 -11.91
CA LEU A 320 40.72 16.15 -11.73
C LEU A 320 41.13 15.90 -10.27
N GLY A 321 40.37 16.43 -9.30
CA GLY A 321 40.61 16.18 -7.88
C GLY A 321 40.47 14.71 -7.46
N GLN A 322 39.54 13.99 -8.09
CA GLN A 322 39.35 12.55 -7.85
C GLN A 322 40.29 11.65 -8.68
N ASN A 323 40.93 12.21 -9.72
CA ASN A 323 41.74 11.45 -10.68
C ASN A 323 43.12 12.11 -10.90
N PRO A 324 44.03 12.07 -9.91
CA PRO A 324 45.35 12.72 -9.99
C PRO A 324 46.19 12.29 -11.20
N GLU A 325 46.00 11.07 -11.72
CA GLU A 325 46.71 10.55 -12.89
C GLU A 325 46.38 11.32 -14.19
N VAL A 326 45.21 11.95 -14.25
CA VAL A 326 44.81 12.80 -15.38
C VAL A 326 45.55 14.14 -15.32
N VAL A 327 45.80 14.64 -14.10
CA VAL A 327 46.62 15.83 -13.86
C VAL A 327 48.07 15.58 -14.26
N GLU A 328 48.63 14.43 -13.85
CA GLU A 328 50.03 14.06 -14.16
C GLU A 328 50.28 13.85 -15.66
N SER A 329 49.30 13.28 -16.37
CA SER A 329 49.39 13.07 -17.83
C SER A 329 49.12 14.32 -18.67
N GLY A 330 48.59 15.39 -18.06
CA GLY A 330 48.18 16.61 -18.77
C GLY A 330 47.06 16.38 -19.78
N GLU A 331 46.31 15.27 -19.65
CA GLU A 331 45.21 14.95 -20.55
C GLU A 331 44.01 15.87 -20.33
N ASN A 332 43.23 16.15 -21.38
CA ASN A 332 41.99 16.89 -21.25
C ASN A 332 40.98 16.08 -20.39
N PRO A 333 40.43 16.64 -19.30
CA PRO A 333 39.60 15.89 -18.34
C PRO A 333 38.35 15.27 -18.99
N LEU A 334 37.64 16.02 -19.83
CA LEU A 334 36.45 15.50 -20.52
C LEU A 334 36.84 14.45 -21.57
N GLY A 335 37.93 14.67 -22.31
CA GLY A 335 38.46 13.71 -23.27
C GLY A 335 38.87 12.38 -22.63
N HIS A 336 39.56 12.44 -21.48
CA HIS A 336 39.91 11.26 -20.69
C HIS A 336 38.65 10.54 -20.19
N TYR A 337 37.66 11.27 -19.65
CA TYR A 337 36.41 10.67 -19.18
C TYR A 337 35.67 9.90 -20.29
N VAL A 338 35.54 10.51 -21.46
CA VAL A 338 34.84 9.91 -22.62
C VAL A 338 35.54 8.63 -23.10
N LYS A 339 36.88 8.63 -23.19
CA LYS A 339 37.64 7.49 -23.71
C LYS A 339 37.77 6.35 -22.70
N LYS A 340 37.99 6.70 -21.43
CA LYS A 340 38.43 5.77 -20.38
C LYS A 340 37.60 5.90 -19.12
N GLY A 341 37.45 7.10 -18.56
CA GLY A 341 36.87 7.27 -17.23
C GLY A 341 35.44 6.75 -17.04
N ALA A 342 34.58 6.90 -18.04
CA ALA A 342 33.20 6.39 -17.97
C ALA A 342 33.14 4.85 -17.90
N LYS A 343 34.09 4.14 -18.52
CA LYS A 343 34.19 2.67 -18.46
C LYS A 343 34.79 2.19 -17.15
N GLU A 344 35.60 3.03 -16.51
CA GLU A 344 36.21 2.77 -15.21
C GLU A 344 35.31 3.12 -14.03
N GLY A 345 34.09 3.61 -14.27
CA GLY A 345 33.16 4.01 -13.20
C GLY A 345 33.52 5.33 -12.53
N LYS A 346 34.38 6.16 -13.13
CA LYS A 346 34.80 7.45 -12.54
C LYS A 346 33.63 8.44 -12.50
N ALA A 347 33.41 9.09 -11.37
CA ALA A 347 32.33 10.07 -11.22
C ALA A 347 32.65 11.38 -11.97
N PRO A 348 31.78 11.86 -12.88
CA PRO A 348 32.00 13.09 -13.66
C PRO A 348 31.61 14.37 -12.91
N HIS A 349 30.81 14.25 -11.84
CA HIS A 349 30.26 15.37 -11.07
C HIS A 349 29.87 14.87 -9.67
N PRO A 350 29.95 15.67 -8.59
CA PRO A 350 29.56 15.23 -7.24
C PRO A 350 28.12 14.71 -7.11
N LEU A 351 27.22 15.21 -7.96
CA LEU A 351 25.79 14.84 -7.99
C LEU A 351 25.47 13.75 -9.03
N PHE A 352 26.46 13.02 -9.52
CA PHE A 352 26.26 11.89 -10.42
C PHE A 352 27.12 10.70 -9.98
N ASP A 353 26.46 9.64 -9.51
CA ASP A 353 27.09 8.38 -9.09
C ASP A 353 26.89 7.32 -10.19
N PRO A 354 27.94 6.98 -10.96
CA PRO A 354 27.84 6.02 -12.05
C PRO A 354 27.40 4.63 -11.60
N ASP A 355 27.85 4.17 -10.44
CA ASP A 355 27.55 2.82 -9.94
C ASP A 355 26.10 2.74 -9.46
N PHE A 356 25.63 3.74 -8.70
CA PHE A 356 24.24 3.86 -8.29
C PHE A 356 23.29 4.00 -9.48
N TYR A 357 23.65 4.83 -10.46
CA TYR A 357 22.85 4.99 -11.67
C TYR A 357 22.80 3.70 -12.49
N GLN A 358 23.91 2.96 -12.57
CA GLN A 358 23.94 1.67 -13.28
C GLN A 358 23.15 0.55 -12.58
N ALA A 359 23.03 0.59 -11.25
CA ALA A 359 22.33 -0.42 -10.48
C ALA A 359 20.80 -0.41 -10.68
N GLN A 360 20.21 0.65 -11.27
CA GLN A 360 18.76 0.80 -11.46
C GLN A 360 18.17 -0.03 -12.62
N ASN A 361 18.86 -1.11 -13.05
CA ASN A 361 18.47 -2.05 -14.12
C ASN A 361 18.15 -1.38 -15.48
N PHE A 362 19.19 -1.09 -16.26
CA PHE A 362 19.03 -0.77 -17.69
C PHE A 362 18.47 -1.97 -18.47
N ASP A 363 17.76 -1.70 -19.58
CA ASP A 363 17.26 -2.73 -20.50
C ASP A 363 18.38 -3.73 -20.87
N PRO A 364 18.17 -5.07 -20.78
CA PRO A 364 19.21 -6.09 -21.03
C PRO A 364 19.83 -6.07 -22.43
N GLY A 365 19.23 -5.33 -23.38
CA GLY A 365 19.68 -5.20 -24.76
C GLY A 365 20.53 -3.96 -25.05
N GLU A 366 20.62 -3.00 -24.13
CA GLU A 366 21.48 -1.82 -24.30
C GLU A 366 22.83 -2.08 -23.61
N GLY A 367 23.90 -2.27 -24.40
CA GLY A 367 25.23 -2.56 -23.86
C GLY A 367 25.72 -1.49 -22.86
N LYS A 368 26.70 -1.84 -22.01
CA LYS A 368 27.34 -0.94 -21.03
C LYS A 368 28.03 0.26 -21.71
N GLY A 369 27.25 1.27 -22.07
CA GLY A 369 27.70 2.54 -22.64
C GLY A 369 28.14 3.54 -21.56
N ASN A 370 28.44 4.78 -21.97
CA ASN A 370 28.78 5.85 -21.03
C ASN A 370 27.54 6.22 -20.18
N PRO A 371 27.59 6.07 -18.83
CA PRO A 371 26.43 6.27 -17.97
C PRO A 371 25.88 7.69 -18.00
N LEU A 372 26.76 8.70 -18.03
CA LEU A 372 26.36 10.10 -18.07
C LEU A 372 25.69 10.45 -19.41
N VAL A 373 26.21 9.92 -20.52
CA VAL A 373 25.59 10.08 -21.85
C VAL A 373 24.20 9.44 -21.87
N HIS A 374 24.07 8.23 -21.31
CA HIS A 374 22.78 7.55 -21.21
C HIS A 374 21.78 8.37 -20.35
N TYR A 375 22.22 8.95 -19.23
CA TYR A 375 21.39 9.83 -18.41
C TYR A 375 20.88 11.05 -19.17
N ILE A 376 21.78 11.77 -19.86
CA ILE A 376 21.43 12.98 -20.60
C ILE A 376 20.45 12.69 -21.74
N THR A 377 20.67 11.59 -22.47
CA THR A 377 19.89 11.28 -23.68
C THR A 377 18.58 10.54 -23.41
N LYS A 378 18.49 9.78 -22.31
CA LYS A 378 17.34 8.92 -22.01
C LYS A 378 16.94 8.94 -20.53
N GLY A 379 17.91 8.79 -19.63
CA GLY A 379 17.64 8.55 -18.20
C GLY A 379 16.86 9.66 -17.51
N ALA A 380 17.21 10.92 -17.78
CA ALA A 380 16.51 12.09 -17.24
C ALA A 380 15.02 12.09 -17.64
N GLY A 381 14.71 11.85 -18.92
CA GLY A 381 13.33 11.77 -19.41
C GLY A 381 12.57 10.53 -18.92
N ARG A 382 13.27 9.49 -18.49
CA ARG A 382 12.69 8.30 -17.83
C ARG A 382 12.54 8.46 -16.31
N GLY A 383 12.97 9.58 -15.73
CA GLY A 383 12.92 9.82 -14.29
C GLY A 383 13.92 8.99 -13.47
N LEU A 384 14.98 8.44 -14.08
CA LEU A 384 15.99 7.65 -13.38
C LEU A 384 16.86 8.55 -12.49
N SER A 385 17.15 8.10 -11.26
CA SER A 385 17.87 8.93 -10.28
C SER A 385 19.38 8.91 -10.53
N PRO A 386 20.05 10.04 -10.78
CA PRO A 386 21.49 10.08 -11.06
C PRO A 386 22.36 9.90 -9.81
N HIS A 387 21.79 10.08 -8.61
CA HIS A 387 22.48 10.02 -7.33
C HIS A 387 21.48 9.69 -6.21
N PRO A 388 21.87 9.00 -5.11
CA PRO A 388 20.96 8.68 -4.00
C PRO A 388 20.23 9.86 -3.34
N LEU A 389 20.77 11.07 -3.48
CA LEU A 389 20.22 12.33 -2.95
C LEU A 389 19.63 13.26 -4.02
N PHE A 390 19.32 12.73 -5.20
CA PHE A 390 18.61 13.48 -6.22
C PHE A 390 17.51 12.62 -6.82
N ASP A 391 16.25 12.95 -6.51
CA ASP A 391 15.06 12.31 -7.04
C ASP A 391 14.42 13.22 -8.10
N PRO A 392 14.55 12.89 -9.41
CA PRO A 392 14.02 13.71 -10.49
C PRO A 392 12.50 13.90 -10.42
N ALA A 393 11.76 12.86 -10.01
CA ALA A 393 10.29 12.92 -9.97
C ALA A 393 9.83 13.85 -8.84
N PHE A 394 10.43 13.72 -7.66
CA PHE A 394 10.18 14.63 -6.54
C PHE A 394 10.58 16.07 -6.86
N TYR A 395 11.75 16.27 -7.49
CA TYR A 395 12.22 17.59 -7.88
C TYR A 395 11.28 18.27 -8.88
N LEU A 396 10.87 17.56 -9.94
CA LEU A 396 9.95 18.08 -10.96
C LEU A 396 8.54 18.36 -10.40
N SER A 397 8.11 17.65 -9.36
CA SER A 397 6.82 17.92 -8.72
C SER A 397 6.73 19.31 -8.07
N GLN A 398 7.89 19.93 -7.77
CA GLN A 398 7.99 21.27 -7.19
C GLN A 398 8.11 22.37 -8.27
N ASP A 399 8.36 22.02 -9.54
CA ASP A 399 8.48 22.93 -10.68
C ASP A 399 7.76 22.39 -11.93
N PRO A 400 6.44 22.63 -12.04
CA PRO A 400 5.64 22.18 -13.19
C PRO A 400 6.12 22.76 -14.53
N GLY A 401 6.73 23.95 -14.53
CA GLY A 401 7.19 24.60 -15.76
C GLY A 401 8.35 23.85 -16.41
N LEU A 402 9.29 23.35 -15.61
CA LEU A 402 10.38 22.50 -16.09
C LEU A 402 9.89 21.12 -16.55
N ALA A 403 8.87 20.58 -15.88
CA ALA A 403 8.25 19.30 -16.25
C ALA A 403 7.57 19.37 -17.63
N GLU A 404 6.87 20.48 -17.92
CA GLU A 404 6.22 20.71 -19.22
C GLU A 404 7.22 20.97 -20.35
N SER A 405 8.35 21.64 -20.06
CA SER A 405 9.38 21.92 -21.06
C SER A 405 10.29 20.72 -21.37
N GLY A 406 10.21 19.64 -20.60
CA GLY A 406 11.05 18.44 -20.75
C GLY A 406 12.53 18.69 -20.49
N GLY A 407 12.87 19.69 -19.67
CA GLY A 407 14.27 20.02 -19.35
C GLY A 407 14.95 18.97 -18.48
N ASN A 408 16.28 18.90 -18.51
CA ASN A 408 17.03 17.97 -17.66
C ASN A 408 17.00 18.46 -16.19
N PRO A 409 16.42 17.70 -15.25
CA PRO A 409 16.18 18.16 -13.89
C PRO A 409 17.47 18.36 -13.09
N LEU A 410 18.47 17.49 -13.26
CA LEU A 410 19.76 17.64 -12.57
C LEU A 410 20.54 18.86 -13.11
N ALA A 411 20.50 19.10 -14.43
CA ALA A 411 21.16 20.26 -15.02
C ALA A 411 20.50 21.57 -14.57
N HIS A 412 19.17 21.59 -14.48
CA HIS A 412 18.44 22.71 -13.90
C HIS A 412 18.79 22.93 -12.42
N TYR A 413 18.81 21.87 -11.61
CA TYR A 413 19.21 22.00 -10.20
C TYR A 413 20.60 22.61 -10.04
N ILE A 414 21.59 22.15 -10.82
CA ILE A 414 22.97 22.66 -10.75
C ILE A 414 23.07 24.13 -11.16
N THR A 415 22.30 24.55 -12.17
CA THR A 415 22.44 25.89 -12.76
C THR A 415 21.57 26.95 -12.09
N THR A 416 20.37 26.58 -11.64
CA THR A 416 19.36 27.53 -11.13
C THR A 416 18.70 27.05 -9.83
N GLY A 417 18.53 25.74 -9.64
CA GLY A 417 17.71 25.17 -8.57
C GLY A 417 18.39 24.93 -7.22
N ALA A 418 19.71 25.13 -7.11
CA ALA A 418 20.49 24.78 -5.91
C ALA A 418 20.27 25.69 -4.68
N GLY A 419 19.35 26.64 -4.76
CA GLY A 419 18.99 27.54 -3.66
C GLY A 419 18.02 26.91 -2.64
N PRO A 420 17.62 27.64 -1.58
CA PRO A 420 16.77 27.12 -0.51
C PRO A 420 15.30 26.83 -0.92
N GLY A 421 14.92 27.15 -2.16
CA GLY A 421 13.53 27.09 -2.63
C GLY A 421 13.08 25.75 -3.22
N LEU A 422 14.00 24.90 -3.67
CA LEU A 422 13.68 23.61 -4.31
C LEU A 422 14.49 22.48 -3.68
N SER A 423 13.81 21.46 -3.15
CA SER A 423 14.47 20.33 -2.51
C SER A 423 14.84 19.25 -3.54
N PRO A 424 16.12 18.81 -3.62
CA PRO A 424 16.56 17.79 -4.58
C PRO A 424 16.09 16.38 -4.22
N HIS A 425 15.71 16.13 -2.96
CA HIS A 425 15.28 14.84 -2.46
C HIS A 425 14.40 15.01 -1.21
N PRO A 426 13.40 14.15 -0.94
CA PRO A 426 12.50 14.27 0.22
C PRO A 426 13.21 14.33 1.58
N LEU A 427 14.41 13.75 1.68
CA LEU A 427 15.20 13.67 2.92
C LEU A 427 16.31 14.73 3.05
N PHE A 428 16.43 15.64 2.08
CA PHE A 428 17.35 16.76 2.12
C PHE A 428 16.56 18.06 1.98
N ASP A 429 16.56 18.89 3.03
CA ASP A 429 15.86 20.17 3.06
C ASP A 429 16.89 21.31 3.00
N PRO A 430 17.08 21.96 1.84
CA PRO A 430 18.04 23.04 1.67
C PRO A 430 17.81 24.23 2.61
N ALA A 431 16.56 24.56 2.94
CA ALA A 431 16.25 25.68 3.83
C ALA A 431 16.62 25.36 5.28
N PHE A 432 16.30 24.13 5.74
CA PHE A 432 16.74 23.65 7.04
C PHE A 432 18.26 23.53 7.12
N TYR A 433 18.89 22.96 6.11
CA TYR A 433 20.34 22.78 6.05
C TYR A 433 21.09 24.12 6.12
N LEU A 434 20.59 25.13 5.40
CA LEU A 434 21.13 26.48 5.45
C LEU A 434 20.95 27.13 6.83
N SER A 435 19.85 26.85 7.53
CA SER A 435 19.62 27.35 8.90
C SER A 435 20.64 26.82 9.91
N GLN A 436 21.14 25.60 9.71
CA GLN A 436 22.20 24.99 10.52
C GLN A 436 23.60 25.49 10.11
N ASN A 437 23.74 25.97 8.87
CA ASN A 437 25.00 26.40 8.28
C ASN A 437 24.89 27.84 7.70
N PRO A 438 24.60 28.86 8.53
CA PRO A 438 24.28 30.20 8.03
C PRO A 438 25.41 30.85 7.22
N GLY A 439 26.67 30.48 7.48
CA GLY A 439 27.83 30.97 6.72
C GLY A 439 27.84 30.58 5.24
N LEU A 440 27.03 29.60 4.81
CA LEU A 440 26.95 29.19 3.41
C LEU A 440 26.13 30.17 2.56
N ALA A 441 25.24 30.97 3.16
CA ALA A 441 24.39 31.92 2.43
C ALA A 441 25.22 32.95 1.65
N GLU A 442 26.35 33.38 2.21
CA GLU A 442 27.24 34.37 1.60
C GLU A 442 28.11 33.81 0.47
N SER A 443 28.33 32.48 0.46
CA SER A 443 29.21 31.81 -0.49
C SER A 443 28.57 31.48 -1.84
N GLY A 444 27.23 31.46 -1.91
CA GLY A 444 26.50 30.99 -3.09
C GLY A 444 26.74 29.52 -3.45
N ALA A 445 27.35 28.74 -2.55
CA ALA A 445 27.70 27.35 -2.80
C ALA A 445 26.46 26.45 -2.94
N ASN A 446 26.56 25.41 -3.78
CA ASN A 446 25.53 24.39 -3.88
C ASN A 446 25.45 23.59 -2.57
N LEU A 447 24.33 23.73 -1.86
CA LEU A 447 24.14 23.19 -0.52
C LEU A 447 24.25 21.66 -0.45
N LEU A 448 23.78 20.96 -1.49
CA LEU A 448 23.90 19.51 -1.56
C LEU A 448 25.34 19.07 -1.83
N VAL A 449 26.09 19.80 -2.68
CA VAL A 449 27.52 19.53 -2.92
C VAL A 449 28.35 19.79 -1.65
N HIS A 450 28.02 20.84 -0.89
CA HIS A 450 28.64 21.08 0.41
C HIS A 450 28.38 19.91 1.36
N TYR A 451 27.13 19.43 1.47
CA TYR A 451 26.80 18.28 2.31
C TYR A 451 27.61 17.02 1.96
N LEU A 452 27.79 16.75 0.66
CA LEU A 452 28.54 15.57 0.19
C LEU A 452 30.05 15.67 0.41
N SER A 453 30.60 16.88 0.50
CA SER A 453 32.05 17.10 0.62
C SER A 453 32.50 17.47 2.04
N SER A 454 31.58 17.84 2.93
CA SER A 454 31.90 18.20 4.31
C SER A 454 32.19 16.96 5.17
N THR A 455 33.20 17.07 6.03
CA THR A 455 33.53 16.05 7.05
C THR A 455 32.59 16.10 8.25
N ASP A 456 31.95 17.24 8.48
CA ASP A 456 30.93 17.43 9.51
C ASP A 456 29.78 18.24 8.91
N PRO A 457 28.90 17.59 8.13
CA PRO A 457 27.88 18.30 7.38
C PRO A 457 26.73 18.81 8.26
N GLY A 458 26.59 18.32 9.50
CA GLY A 458 25.38 18.54 10.31
C GLY A 458 24.16 17.75 9.82
N ASP A 459 22.97 18.15 10.26
CA ASP A 459 21.70 17.49 9.93
C ASP A 459 21.17 17.95 8.55
N PRO A 460 20.95 17.03 7.59
CA PRO A 460 20.49 17.36 6.23
C PRO A 460 18.99 17.72 6.15
N SER A 461 18.22 17.31 7.14
CA SER A 461 16.80 17.63 7.30
C SER A 461 16.38 17.40 8.74
N ILE A 462 15.22 17.92 9.12
CA ILE A 462 14.63 17.71 10.45
C ILE A 462 14.36 16.23 10.78
N LEU A 463 14.18 15.40 9.75
CA LEU A 463 13.89 13.97 9.89
C LEU A 463 15.16 13.11 10.04
N PHE A 464 16.36 13.68 9.96
CA PHE A 464 17.61 12.92 10.06
C PHE A 464 18.55 13.56 11.10
N ASP A 465 18.97 12.77 12.10
CA ASP A 465 19.89 13.20 13.15
C ASP A 465 21.25 12.55 12.90
N THR A 466 22.19 13.34 12.33
CA THR A 466 23.51 12.87 11.93
C THR A 466 24.34 12.41 13.13
N ALA A 467 24.28 13.14 14.24
CA ALA A 467 25.03 12.81 15.45
C ALA A 467 24.54 11.50 16.07
N PHE A 468 23.22 11.32 16.19
CA PHE A 468 22.60 10.08 16.63
C PHE A 468 22.97 8.92 15.70
N TYR A 469 22.81 9.10 14.39
CA TYR A 469 23.04 8.04 13.41
C TYR A 469 24.49 7.55 13.47
N LEU A 470 25.45 8.47 13.50
CA LEU A 470 26.85 8.14 13.63
C LEU A 470 27.19 7.55 15.00
N SER A 471 26.64 8.04 16.11
CA SER A 471 26.95 7.48 17.44
C SER A 471 26.42 6.04 17.62
N HIS A 472 25.31 5.71 16.97
CA HIS A 472 24.63 4.41 17.12
C HIS A 472 25.12 3.35 16.13
N TYR A 473 25.58 3.75 14.94
CA TYR A 473 25.94 2.79 13.89
C TYR A 473 27.41 2.87 13.51
N ARG A 474 28.20 1.93 14.05
CA ARG A 474 29.63 1.80 13.73
C ARG A 474 29.89 1.70 12.23
N GLN A 475 29.08 0.91 11.52
CA GLN A 475 29.16 0.74 10.06
C GLN A 475 28.93 2.05 9.30
N ALA A 476 28.16 3.00 9.84
CA ALA A 476 27.99 4.32 9.24
C ALA A 476 29.24 5.20 9.49
N ARG A 477 29.83 5.15 10.70
CA ARG A 477 31.07 5.89 11.03
C ARG A 477 32.29 5.45 10.24
N GLU A 478 32.41 4.15 10.01
CA GLU A 478 33.55 3.56 9.29
C GLU A 478 33.34 3.60 7.76
N SER A 479 32.16 4.02 7.29
CA SER A 479 31.86 4.17 5.86
C SER A 479 32.47 5.47 5.33
N SER A 480 32.99 5.44 4.11
CA SER A 480 33.38 6.64 3.35
C SER A 480 32.18 7.41 2.75
N LEU A 481 30.95 7.02 3.11
CA LEU A 481 29.73 7.62 2.55
C LEU A 481 29.20 8.66 3.54
N PRO A 482 28.66 9.79 3.04
CA PRO A 482 27.95 10.73 3.89
C PRO A 482 26.80 10.04 4.65
N PRO A 483 26.47 10.45 5.89
CA PRO A 483 25.54 9.74 6.78
C PRO A 483 24.17 9.45 6.16
N LEU A 484 23.56 10.43 5.48
CA LEU A 484 22.26 10.25 4.84
C LEU A 484 22.35 9.33 3.60
N VAL A 485 23.44 9.40 2.83
CA VAL A 485 23.68 8.50 1.69
C VAL A 485 23.83 7.07 2.19
N HIS A 486 24.61 6.85 3.25
CA HIS A 486 24.73 5.56 3.90
C HIS A 486 23.37 5.04 4.35
N TYR A 487 22.54 5.89 4.98
CA TYR A 487 21.19 5.51 5.36
C TYR A 487 20.35 5.09 4.16
N ILE A 488 20.30 5.87 3.09
CA ILE A 488 19.45 5.57 1.93
C ILE A 488 19.87 4.26 1.25
N VAL A 489 21.17 4.07 1.03
CA VAL A 489 21.69 2.94 0.24
C VAL A 489 21.78 1.65 1.07
N LYS A 490 22.13 1.74 2.36
CA LYS A 490 22.39 0.59 3.22
C LYS A 490 21.51 0.53 4.46
N GLY A 491 21.23 1.67 5.09
CA GLY A 491 20.59 1.69 6.41
C GLY A 491 19.08 1.43 6.40
N ALA A 492 18.36 2.03 5.45
CA ALA A 492 16.92 2.02 5.33
C ALA A 492 16.36 0.59 5.23
N GLY A 493 16.85 -0.19 4.26
CA GLY A 493 16.44 -1.58 4.05
C GLY A 493 16.85 -2.53 5.18
N ASN A 494 17.89 -2.19 5.94
CA ASN A 494 18.34 -2.95 7.11
C ASN A 494 17.63 -2.54 8.41
N GLY A 495 16.66 -1.62 8.34
CA GLY A 495 15.89 -1.19 9.51
C GLY A 495 16.67 -0.34 10.51
N LEU A 496 17.75 0.34 10.09
CA LEU A 496 18.46 1.31 10.94
C LEU A 496 17.57 2.54 11.16
N ASN A 497 17.64 3.17 12.33
CA ASN A 497 16.81 4.33 12.64
C ASN A 497 17.54 5.63 12.24
N PRO A 498 16.91 6.54 11.49
CA PRO A 498 17.52 7.80 11.06
C PRO A 498 17.55 8.87 12.18
N ASN A 499 16.70 8.72 13.19
CA ASN A 499 16.64 9.57 14.37
C ASN A 499 16.00 8.78 15.55
N ARG A 500 15.89 9.41 16.73
CA ARG A 500 15.36 8.79 17.96
C ARG A 500 13.87 8.44 17.90
N LEU A 501 13.09 9.19 17.13
CA LEU A 501 11.64 9.11 17.06
C LEU A 501 11.14 8.31 15.85
N PHE A 502 12.02 7.84 14.95
CA PHE A 502 11.63 7.04 13.78
C PHE A 502 12.21 5.63 13.85
N ASP A 503 11.34 4.62 13.98
CA ASP A 503 11.70 3.19 13.96
C ASP A 503 11.44 2.61 12.58
N SER A 504 12.50 2.55 11.75
CA SER A 504 12.42 2.05 10.37
C SER A 504 11.87 0.63 10.31
N GLY A 505 12.22 -0.22 11.27
CA GLY A 505 11.74 -1.59 11.34
C GLY A 505 10.25 -1.69 11.67
N HIS A 506 9.77 -0.86 12.60
CA HIS A 506 8.33 -0.76 12.87
C HIS A 506 7.57 -0.28 11.64
N TYR A 507 8.05 0.80 11.02
CA TYR A 507 7.38 1.43 9.89
C TYR A 507 7.24 0.51 8.67
N LEU A 508 8.29 -0.27 8.37
CA LEU A 508 8.26 -1.27 7.29
C LEU A 508 7.23 -2.37 7.55
N ARG A 509 7.09 -2.83 8.81
CA ARG A 509 6.11 -3.86 9.18
C ARG A 509 4.67 -3.35 9.13
N SER A 510 4.43 -2.09 9.49
CA SER A 510 3.11 -1.45 9.42
C SER A 510 2.75 -0.93 8.02
N THR A 511 3.66 -1.01 7.05
CA THR A 511 3.45 -0.56 5.66
C THR A 511 3.71 -1.68 4.64
N PRO A 512 2.82 -2.68 4.54
CA PRO A 512 2.96 -3.77 3.57
C PRO A 512 2.93 -3.23 2.13
N GLY A 513 3.88 -3.68 1.30
CA GLY A 513 3.97 -3.29 -0.12
C GLY A 513 5.01 -2.23 -0.44
N LEU A 514 5.66 -1.61 0.56
CA LEU A 514 6.75 -0.65 0.33
C LEU A 514 8.01 -1.30 -0.30
N GLY A 515 8.16 -2.63 -0.20
CA GLY A 515 9.28 -3.37 -0.80
C GLY A 515 10.64 -2.91 -0.28
N ALA A 516 11.62 -2.79 -1.18
CA ALA A 516 12.95 -2.24 -0.88
C ALA A 516 12.99 -0.68 -0.81
N GLY A 517 11.82 -0.02 -0.72
CA GLY A 517 11.73 1.43 -0.65
C GLY A 517 12.24 2.02 0.67
N ASN A 518 12.57 3.32 0.66
CA ASN A 518 13.07 4.02 1.84
C ASN A 518 11.90 4.39 2.81
N PRO A 519 11.88 3.87 4.05
CA PRO A 519 10.75 4.07 4.96
C PRO A 519 10.61 5.52 5.42
N LEU A 520 11.71 6.23 5.67
CA LEU A 520 11.66 7.64 6.07
C LEU A 520 11.17 8.53 4.93
N ALA A 521 11.63 8.28 3.69
CA ALA A 521 11.21 9.04 2.52
C ALA A 521 9.72 8.83 2.22
N HIS A 522 9.23 7.59 2.35
CA HIS A 522 7.80 7.29 2.23
C HIS A 522 6.99 7.97 3.33
N TYR A 523 7.45 7.91 4.59
CA TYR A 523 6.75 8.55 5.70
C TYR A 523 6.59 10.06 5.47
N SER A 524 7.69 10.73 5.08
CA SER A 524 7.69 12.17 4.80
C SER A 524 6.72 12.58 3.69
N GLN A 525 6.57 11.76 2.65
CA GLN A 525 5.75 12.13 1.48
C GLN A 525 4.28 11.76 1.66
N ASN A 526 4.01 10.55 2.17
CA ASN A 526 2.69 9.94 2.18
C ASN A 526 2.30 9.47 3.58
N GLY A 527 3.24 8.81 4.28
CA GLY A 527 2.89 8.05 5.48
C GLY A 527 2.32 8.88 6.63
N ASP A 528 2.85 10.08 6.84
CA ASP A 528 2.32 10.97 7.88
C ASP A 528 0.87 11.40 7.57
N LYS A 529 0.59 11.74 6.31
CA LYS A 529 -0.75 12.11 5.83
C LYS A 529 -1.73 10.94 5.87
N ASP A 530 -1.23 9.73 5.61
CA ASP A 530 -1.99 8.49 5.75
C ASP A 530 -2.28 8.14 7.23
N GLY A 531 -1.72 8.88 8.20
CA GLY A 531 -1.86 8.62 9.62
C GLY A 531 -1.00 7.45 10.12
N ARG A 532 0.06 7.07 9.40
CA ARG A 532 0.97 5.98 9.80
C ARG A 532 1.88 6.44 10.94
N ASN A 533 2.18 5.52 11.84
CA ASN A 533 2.95 5.81 13.04
C ASN A 533 4.46 5.64 12.79
N PRO A 534 5.30 6.67 13.06
CA PRO A 534 6.76 6.60 12.86
C PRO A 534 7.45 5.74 13.93
N ASN A 535 6.83 5.61 15.10
CA ASN A 535 7.19 4.68 16.16
C ASN A 535 5.92 4.33 16.97
N PRO A 536 5.91 3.27 17.79
CA PRO A 536 4.68 2.83 18.47
C PRO A 536 4.19 3.72 19.62
N LEU A 537 4.99 4.67 20.10
CA LEU A 537 4.59 5.64 21.12
C LEU A 537 4.07 6.96 20.53
N PHE A 538 4.29 7.18 19.23
CA PHE A 538 3.82 8.34 18.50
C PHE A 538 2.67 7.95 17.58
N ILE A 539 1.45 8.31 17.99
CA ILE A 539 0.23 7.98 17.27
C ILE A 539 -0.23 9.21 16.49
N GLY A 540 0.02 9.23 15.18
CA GLY A 540 -0.16 10.40 14.32
C GLY A 540 -1.56 11.01 14.44
N LYS A 541 -2.61 10.20 14.33
CA LYS A 541 -4.01 10.67 14.46
C LYS A 541 -4.36 11.19 15.86
N TYR A 542 -3.86 10.54 16.90
CA TYR A 542 -4.06 10.98 18.29
C TYR A 542 -3.36 12.32 18.55
N TYR A 543 -2.16 12.47 18.01
CA TYR A 543 -1.38 13.69 18.12
C TYR A 543 -2.02 14.83 17.31
N ALA A 544 -2.41 14.58 16.06
CA ALA A 544 -3.13 15.53 15.21
C ALA A 544 -4.42 16.06 15.87
N GLY A 545 -5.17 15.20 16.59
CA GLY A 545 -6.36 15.61 17.33
C GLY A 545 -6.10 16.61 18.48
N GLN A 546 -4.84 16.79 18.89
CA GLN A 546 -4.43 17.79 19.88
C GLN A 546 -3.85 19.07 19.24
N VAL A 547 -3.57 19.08 17.94
CA VAL A 547 -2.93 20.19 17.24
C VAL A 547 -3.97 20.95 16.41
N PRO A 548 -4.21 22.24 16.71
CA PRO A 548 -5.06 23.08 15.86
C PRO A 548 -4.49 23.16 14.44
N ASP A 549 -5.35 23.03 13.43
CA ASP A 549 -5.00 23.09 12.00
C ASP A 549 -3.84 22.14 11.59
N ALA A 550 -3.86 20.91 12.11
CA ALA A 550 -2.81 19.90 11.85
C ALA A 550 -2.48 19.69 10.36
N GLU A 551 -3.45 19.84 9.47
CA GLU A 551 -3.27 19.73 8.00
C GLU A 551 -2.43 20.87 7.39
N SER A 552 -2.26 21.98 8.11
CA SER A 552 -1.52 23.17 7.66
C SER A 552 -0.07 23.23 8.15
N ILE A 553 0.36 22.24 8.95
CA ILE A 553 1.72 22.17 9.45
C ILE A 553 2.69 21.97 8.28
N ARG A 554 3.76 22.78 8.27
CA ARG A 554 4.87 22.60 7.35
C ARG A 554 5.77 21.46 7.86
N GLY A 555 5.85 20.35 7.11
CA GLY A 555 6.59 19.15 7.49
C GLY A 555 5.67 18.04 7.98
N THR A 556 6.19 17.14 8.81
CA THR A 556 5.42 16.02 9.38
C THR A 556 4.96 16.28 10.81
N LEU A 557 3.98 15.53 11.32
CA LEU A 557 3.51 15.64 12.70
C LEU A 557 4.61 15.37 13.74
N ILE A 558 5.53 14.45 13.44
CA ILE A 558 6.68 14.16 14.31
C ILE A 558 7.67 15.33 14.35
N ASP A 559 7.80 16.10 13.25
CA ASP A 559 8.60 17.31 13.21
C ASP A 559 8.01 18.40 14.11
N HIS A 560 6.70 18.62 13.99
CA HIS A 560 5.99 19.54 14.88
C HIS A 560 6.13 19.13 16.35
N TYR A 561 6.04 17.84 16.66
CA TYR A 561 6.29 17.37 18.02
C TYR A 561 7.70 17.71 18.50
N ARG A 562 8.74 17.35 17.73
CA ARG A 562 10.15 17.57 18.08
C ARG A 562 10.47 19.06 18.31
N LEU A 563 9.91 19.95 17.49
CA LEU A 563 10.16 21.38 17.58
C LEU A 563 9.34 22.07 18.68
N ASP A 564 8.03 21.80 18.75
CA ASP A 564 7.09 22.65 19.49
C ASP A 564 6.13 21.87 20.38
N GLY A 565 5.63 20.72 19.92
CA GLY A 565 4.55 19.98 20.57
C GLY A 565 4.81 19.58 22.01
N TRP A 566 5.97 19.00 22.27
CA TRP A 566 6.31 18.58 23.64
C TRP A 566 6.47 19.78 24.59
N LYS A 567 6.89 20.95 24.09
CA LYS A 567 7.00 22.19 24.88
C LYS A 567 5.63 22.72 25.29
N GLN A 568 4.61 22.49 24.46
CA GLN A 568 3.21 22.79 24.75
C GLN A 568 2.57 21.74 25.70
N GLY A 569 3.28 20.65 25.99
CA GLY A 569 2.81 19.55 26.81
C GLY A 569 1.85 18.61 26.07
N LEU A 570 1.89 18.58 24.72
CA LEU A 570 1.09 17.68 23.91
C LEU A 570 1.63 16.25 24.05
N ASN A 571 0.72 15.27 24.09
CA ASN A 571 1.07 13.87 24.28
C ASN A 571 1.26 13.20 22.91
N PRO A 572 2.40 12.54 22.62
CA PRO A 572 2.63 11.89 21.34
C PRO A 572 1.72 10.67 21.13
N GLY A 573 1.19 10.09 22.21
CA GLY A 573 0.27 8.95 22.18
C GLY A 573 -0.46 8.79 23.51
N PRO A 574 -1.44 7.87 23.60
CA PRO A 574 -2.24 7.66 24.81
C PRO A 574 -1.42 7.09 25.99
N ILE A 575 -0.33 6.38 25.69
CA ILE A 575 0.51 5.68 26.67
C ILE A 575 1.77 6.46 27.08
N PHE A 576 1.96 7.67 26.56
CA PHE A 576 3.05 8.57 26.96
C PHE A 576 2.49 9.93 27.34
N ASN A 577 2.71 10.37 28.59
CA ASN A 577 2.23 11.65 29.10
C ASN A 577 3.40 12.62 29.27
N THR A 578 3.50 13.59 28.36
CA THR A 578 4.61 14.54 28.27
C THR A 578 4.74 15.39 29.53
N ARG A 579 3.64 15.94 30.05
CA ARG A 579 3.66 16.80 31.24
C ARG A 579 4.09 16.02 32.48
N PHE A 580 3.47 14.87 32.70
CA PHE A 580 3.81 13.98 33.79
C PHE A 580 5.29 13.57 33.73
N TYR A 581 5.79 13.19 32.55
CA TYR A 581 7.18 12.73 32.42
C TYR A 581 8.18 13.84 32.78
N LEU A 582 7.95 15.07 32.31
CA LEU A 582 8.80 16.23 32.63
C LEU A 582 8.68 16.68 34.10
N GLU A 583 7.51 16.52 34.72
CA GLU A 583 7.30 16.82 36.14
C GLU A 583 7.95 15.78 37.04
N LYS A 584 7.82 14.49 36.69
CA LYS A 584 8.36 13.37 37.45
C LYS A 584 9.89 13.27 37.34
N TYR A 585 10.46 13.65 36.20
CA TYR A 585 11.91 13.58 35.95
C TYR A 585 12.49 14.96 35.60
N PRO A 586 12.83 15.78 36.63
CA PRO A 586 13.32 17.14 36.43
C PRO A 586 14.65 17.25 35.67
N ASP A 587 15.45 16.18 35.65
CA ASP A 587 16.69 16.07 34.89
C ASP A 587 16.44 16.09 33.37
N VAL A 588 15.35 15.47 32.90
CA VAL A 588 14.93 15.54 31.48
C VAL A 588 14.55 16.95 31.10
N LYS A 589 13.78 17.62 31.97
CA LYS A 589 13.39 19.01 31.75
C LYS A 589 14.59 19.95 31.66
N LYS A 590 15.65 19.67 32.42
CA LYS A 590 16.91 20.45 32.41
C LYS A 590 17.78 20.15 31.18
N SER A 591 17.75 18.93 30.64
CA SER A 591 18.55 18.57 29.45
C SER A 591 18.04 19.26 28.18
N GLY A 592 16.76 19.67 28.15
CA GLY A 592 16.13 20.26 26.97
C GLY A 592 15.84 19.26 25.85
N MET A 593 16.13 17.97 26.07
CA MET A 593 15.76 16.88 25.17
C MET A 593 14.24 16.68 25.20
N ASP A 594 13.63 16.40 24.05
CA ASP A 594 12.21 16.06 24.03
C ASP A 594 11.97 14.78 24.86
N PRO A 595 10.89 14.74 25.66
CA PRO A 595 10.70 13.69 26.65
C PRO A 595 10.47 12.31 26.05
N LEU A 596 9.92 12.22 24.83
CA LEU A 596 9.71 10.94 24.16
C LEU A 596 11.04 10.36 23.66
N SER A 597 11.90 11.17 23.03
CA SER A 597 13.26 10.78 22.68
C SER A 597 14.04 10.31 23.90
N HIS A 598 14.00 11.09 24.99
CA HIS A 598 14.65 10.70 26.24
C HIS A 598 14.10 9.36 26.72
N TYR A 599 12.79 9.15 26.68
CA TYR A 599 12.22 7.89 27.14
C TYR A 599 12.67 6.70 26.30
N LEU A 600 12.61 6.82 24.98
CA LEU A 600 13.00 5.77 24.03
C LEU A 600 14.50 5.42 24.09
N GLU A 601 15.35 6.37 24.46
CA GLU A 601 16.81 6.17 24.54
C GLU A 601 17.28 5.75 25.93
N ILE A 602 16.78 6.43 26.98
CA ILE A 602 17.29 6.34 28.36
C ILE A 602 16.20 5.91 29.34
N GLY A 603 14.98 6.46 29.22
CA GLY A 603 13.95 6.29 30.23
C GLY A 603 13.44 4.85 30.38
N ILE A 604 13.37 4.09 29.29
CA ILE A 604 13.07 2.66 29.33
C ILE A 604 14.10 1.92 30.21
N ASP A 605 15.39 2.26 30.08
CA ASP A 605 16.51 1.59 30.76
C ASP A 605 16.51 1.88 32.25
N GLU A 606 16.23 3.13 32.58
CA GLU A 606 16.08 3.57 33.96
C GLU A 606 14.73 3.19 34.57
N ARG A 607 13.92 2.39 33.85
CA ARG A 607 12.59 1.93 34.27
C ARG A 607 11.64 3.08 34.63
N ARG A 608 11.83 4.22 33.98
CA ARG A 608 11.01 5.41 34.17
C ARG A 608 9.59 5.11 33.69
N SER A 609 8.61 5.54 34.45
CA SER A 609 7.21 5.51 34.05
C SER A 609 6.94 6.60 33.00
N PRO A 610 6.48 6.28 31.78
CA PRO A 610 6.16 7.27 30.74
C PRO A 610 4.80 7.95 30.94
N ASN A 611 3.94 7.39 31.78
CA ASN A 611 2.57 7.84 32.00
C ASN A 611 2.15 7.49 33.45
N PRO A 612 1.30 8.31 34.12
CA PRO A 612 0.85 8.04 35.48
C PRO A 612 0.26 6.64 35.68
N ILE A 613 -0.34 6.05 34.63
CA ILE A 613 -0.92 4.70 34.69
C ILE A 613 0.12 3.64 35.07
N PHE A 614 1.39 3.83 34.70
CA PHE A 614 2.48 2.91 35.05
C PHE A 614 2.88 2.95 36.55
N ASP A 615 2.46 4.00 37.27
CA ASP A 615 2.66 4.12 38.72
C ASP A 615 1.47 3.59 39.53
N GLN A 616 0.34 3.28 38.87
CA GLN A 616 -0.83 2.68 39.53
C GLN A 616 -0.58 1.23 39.95
N PHE A 617 0.40 0.57 39.32
CA PHE A 617 0.81 -0.78 39.67
C PHE A 617 1.48 -0.80 41.05
N ASN A 618 0.71 -1.15 42.09
CA ASN A 618 1.24 -1.35 43.46
C ASN A 618 2.46 -2.30 43.50
N LYS A 619 2.53 -3.24 42.55
CA LYS A 619 3.69 -4.06 42.22
C LYS A 619 3.83 -4.12 40.70
N LYS A 620 5.04 -3.89 40.16
CA LYS A 620 5.38 -4.14 38.76
C LYS A 620 5.75 -5.62 38.61
N PRO A 621 4.86 -6.51 38.13
CA PRO A 621 5.17 -7.94 38.01
C PRO A 621 6.33 -8.16 37.05
N GLU A 622 7.31 -8.96 37.45
CA GLU A 622 8.38 -9.39 36.54
C GLU A 622 7.84 -10.52 35.65
N ILE A 623 7.99 -10.38 34.33
CA ILE A 623 7.50 -11.35 33.33
C ILE A 623 8.70 -12.06 32.68
N SER A 624 8.79 -13.38 32.85
CA SER A 624 9.79 -14.20 32.14
C SER A 624 9.21 -14.74 30.85
N ILE A 625 9.83 -14.36 29.72
CA ILE A 625 9.43 -14.80 28.38
C ILE A 625 10.18 -16.07 28.03
N LEU A 626 9.48 -17.19 27.95
CA LEU A 626 10.03 -18.47 27.55
C LEU A 626 9.86 -18.65 26.04
N VAL A 627 11.00 -18.63 25.33
CA VAL A 627 11.06 -18.70 23.87
C VAL A 627 11.46 -20.11 23.45
N PHE A 628 10.59 -20.79 22.69
CA PHE A 628 10.91 -22.06 22.06
C PHE A 628 11.61 -21.81 20.71
N GLY A 629 12.84 -22.31 20.57
CA GLY A 629 13.52 -22.29 19.29
C GLY A 629 13.35 -23.59 18.51
N TYR A 630 13.26 -23.43 17.19
CA TYR A 630 13.19 -24.49 16.19
C TYR A 630 14.47 -24.49 15.35
N ALA A 631 14.72 -25.54 14.57
CA ALA A 631 15.91 -25.64 13.72
C ALA A 631 16.03 -24.46 12.71
N ASP A 632 14.91 -23.88 12.27
CA ASP A 632 14.84 -22.69 11.40
C ASP A 632 14.77 -21.37 12.16
N ALA A 633 14.61 -21.40 13.50
CA ALA A 633 14.44 -20.21 14.31
C ALA A 633 15.69 -19.32 14.33
N GLY A 634 16.89 -19.85 14.08
CA GLY A 634 18.13 -19.06 14.04
C GLY A 634 18.03 -17.82 13.14
N ARG A 635 17.30 -17.93 12.01
CA ARG A 635 17.05 -16.79 11.10
C ARG A 635 16.17 -15.69 11.71
N PHE A 636 15.17 -16.05 12.50
CA PHE A 636 14.13 -15.13 13.00
C PHE A 636 14.34 -14.70 14.46
N LEU A 637 15.17 -15.44 15.19
CA LEU A 637 15.51 -15.19 16.58
C LEU A 637 15.99 -13.74 16.82
N PRO A 638 16.81 -13.11 15.94
CA PRO A 638 17.21 -11.72 16.12
C PRO A 638 16.04 -10.74 16.10
N GLU A 639 15.06 -10.94 15.20
CA GLU A 639 13.87 -10.08 15.13
C GLU A 639 12.96 -10.27 16.35
N MET A 640 12.78 -11.51 16.80
CA MET A 640 12.01 -11.83 18.00
C MET A 640 12.66 -11.21 19.24
N LEU A 641 13.98 -11.37 19.43
CA LEU A 641 14.70 -10.77 20.55
C LEU A 641 14.62 -9.23 20.53
N ARG A 642 14.73 -8.61 19.34
CA ARG A 642 14.50 -7.18 19.18
C ARG A 642 13.08 -6.78 19.56
N SER A 643 12.06 -7.59 19.28
CA SER A 643 10.68 -7.31 19.69
C SER A 643 10.49 -7.35 21.22
N ALA A 644 11.20 -8.26 21.91
CA ALA A 644 11.22 -8.32 23.37
C ALA A 644 12.02 -7.17 23.99
N ALA A 645 13.17 -6.81 23.42
CA ALA A 645 13.99 -5.68 23.88
C ALA A 645 13.35 -4.31 23.65
N ARG A 646 12.36 -4.22 22.76
CA ARG A 646 11.59 -2.99 22.46
C ARG A 646 10.36 -2.79 23.33
N GLN A 647 10.05 -3.72 24.24
CA GLN A 647 8.87 -3.61 25.08
C GLN A 647 8.91 -2.33 25.92
N ILE A 648 7.80 -1.59 25.95
CA ILE A 648 7.67 -0.38 26.79
C ILE A 648 7.59 -0.72 28.28
N TYR A 649 7.31 -1.97 28.61
CA TYR A 649 7.30 -2.47 29.97
C TYR A 649 8.67 -3.04 30.33
N PRO A 650 9.40 -2.44 31.30
CA PRO A 650 10.82 -2.70 31.48
C PRO A 650 11.13 -3.90 32.40
N CYS A 651 10.13 -4.57 32.97
CA CYS A 651 10.29 -5.66 33.94
C CYS A 651 10.12 -7.03 33.26
N CYS A 652 11.09 -7.41 32.42
CA CYS A 652 11.10 -8.69 31.75
C CYS A 652 12.48 -9.32 31.59
N GLU A 653 12.50 -10.64 31.43
CA GLU A 653 13.66 -11.42 31.01
C GLU A 653 13.29 -12.40 29.90
N VAL A 654 14.29 -12.93 29.19
CA VAL A 654 14.09 -13.86 28.07
C VAL A 654 14.88 -15.14 28.31
N ILE A 655 14.21 -16.28 28.23
CA ILE A 655 14.84 -17.60 28.36
C ILE A 655 14.61 -18.35 27.06
N ILE A 656 15.70 -18.64 26.34
CA ILE A 656 15.68 -19.34 25.05
C ILE A 656 15.91 -20.82 25.30
N MET A 657 15.03 -21.63 24.72
CA MET A 657 14.93 -23.06 24.92
C MET A 657 15.13 -23.83 23.61
N GLY A 658 15.91 -24.90 23.65
CA GLY A 658 15.98 -25.86 22.53
C GLY A 658 16.74 -25.37 21.29
N VAL A 659 17.56 -24.33 21.43
CA VAL A 659 18.51 -23.87 20.40
C VAL A 659 19.93 -24.15 20.87
N PRO A 660 20.79 -24.74 20.03
CA PRO A 660 22.21 -24.88 20.34
C PRO A 660 22.84 -23.52 20.68
N PRO A 661 23.68 -23.42 21.73
CA PRO A 661 24.29 -22.16 22.14
C PRO A 661 25.05 -21.46 21.01
N ASP A 662 25.74 -22.21 20.14
CA ASP A 662 26.46 -21.71 18.96
C ASP A 662 25.53 -21.09 17.90
N VAL A 663 24.31 -21.61 17.73
CA VAL A 663 23.30 -21.02 16.84
C VAL A 663 22.74 -19.74 17.44
N VAL A 664 22.54 -19.70 18.75
CA VAL A 664 22.15 -18.44 19.42
C VAL A 664 23.29 -17.45 19.28
N GLU A 665 24.49 -17.79 19.71
CA GLU A 665 25.69 -16.98 19.67
C GLU A 665 25.97 -16.46 18.24
N SER A 666 25.99 -17.29 17.21
CA SER A 666 26.22 -16.82 15.82
C SER A 666 25.15 -15.86 15.29
N ASN A 667 23.91 -15.92 15.80
CA ASN A 667 22.80 -15.06 15.39
C ASN A 667 22.50 -13.90 16.37
N THR A 668 23.06 -13.93 17.59
CA THR A 668 22.95 -12.87 18.60
C THR A 668 24.24 -12.06 18.76
N ILE A 669 25.40 -12.64 18.44
CA ILE A 669 26.76 -12.03 18.53
C ILE A 669 27.17 -11.36 17.21
N GLY A 670 26.47 -11.62 16.09
CA GLY A 670 26.67 -10.85 14.86
C GLY A 670 26.29 -9.37 14.95
N ASP A 671 25.64 -8.94 16.03
CA ASP A 671 25.14 -7.59 16.24
C ASP A 671 25.56 -7.03 17.62
N GLU A 672 26.86 -7.02 17.91
CA GLU A 672 27.45 -6.32 19.08
C GLU A 672 27.02 -4.84 19.21
N ASN A 673 26.35 -4.29 18.17
CA ASN A 673 25.90 -2.91 18.01
C ASN A 673 24.44 -2.64 18.44
N ASP A 674 23.57 -3.63 18.66
CA ASP A 674 22.24 -3.36 19.24
C ASP A 674 22.33 -3.30 20.78
N PHE A 675 22.64 -2.11 21.29
CA PHE A 675 22.70 -1.81 22.73
C PHE A 675 21.42 -2.24 23.47
N ARG A 676 20.28 -2.42 22.78
CA ARG A 676 19.02 -2.86 23.38
C ARG A 676 19.00 -4.35 23.74
N LEU A 677 19.73 -5.20 23.02
CA LEU A 677 19.84 -6.63 23.37
C LEU A 677 20.63 -6.85 24.66
N ARG A 678 21.53 -5.94 25.02
CA ARG A 678 22.23 -5.93 26.32
C ARG A 678 21.29 -5.67 27.51
N LYS A 679 20.03 -5.26 27.25
CA LYS A 679 19.05 -4.83 28.26
C LYS A 679 18.14 -5.95 28.76
N ILE A 680 18.04 -7.06 28.02
CA ILE A 680 17.27 -8.24 28.43
C ILE A 680 18.21 -9.30 29.00
N LYS A 681 17.86 -9.89 30.15
CA LYS A 681 18.58 -11.06 30.67
C LYS A 681 18.26 -12.24 29.77
N ILE A 682 19.21 -12.65 28.93
CA ILE A 682 19.09 -13.83 28.07
C ILE A 682 19.71 -15.03 28.80
N ARG A 683 18.92 -16.08 29.03
CA ARG A 683 19.42 -17.37 29.53
C ARG A 683 19.17 -18.46 28.51
N LEU A 684 20.10 -19.40 28.40
CA LEU A 684 20.03 -20.52 27.47
C LEU A 684 19.79 -21.82 28.22
N ILE A 685 18.92 -22.66 27.66
CA ILE A 685 18.73 -24.03 28.10
C ILE A 685 19.00 -24.94 26.91
N GLY A 686 20.09 -25.69 27.02
CA GLY A 686 20.50 -26.68 26.02
C GLY A 686 19.48 -27.79 25.83
N GLU A 687 19.79 -28.71 24.92
CA GLU A 687 18.89 -29.81 24.55
C GLU A 687 18.49 -30.67 25.76
N GLY A 688 17.30 -31.27 25.67
CA GLY A 688 16.71 -32.12 26.69
C GLY A 688 15.96 -33.29 26.06
N SER A 689 15.36 -34.14 26.88
CA SER A 689 14.64 -35.34 26.43
C SER A 689 13.32 -35.06 25.67
N GLY A 690 12.89 -33.79 25.61
CA GLY A 690 11.76 -33.30 24.81
C GLY A 690 11.27 -31.91 25.26
N PRO A 691 10.30 -31.29 24.54
CA PRO A 691 9.81 -29.93 24.84
C PRO A 691 9.28 -29.72 26.27
N GLY A 692 8.62 -30.73 26.85
CA GLY A 692 8.09 -30.66 28.22
C GLY A 692 9.16 -30.65 29.32
N ASP A 693 10.25 -31.38 29.14
CA ASP A 693 11.39 -31.39 30.08
C ASP A 693 12.13 -30.03 30.04
N ILE A 694 12.42 -29.55 28.83
CA ILE A 694 13.06 -28.24 28.62
C ILE A 694 12.21 -27.13 29.24
N LEU A 695 10.89 -27.17 29.04
CA LEU A 695 9.97 -26.21 29.63
C LEU A 695 9.99 -26.23 31.16
N THR A 696 9.97 -27.43 31.75
CA THR A 696 9.99 -27.58 33.22
C THR A 696 11.27 -26.99 33.81
N ARG A 697 12.41 -27.22 33.16
CA ARG A 697 13.70 -26.61 33.54
C ARG A 697 13.67 -25.09 33.39
N ALA A 698 13.08 -24.59 32.30
CA ALA A 698 12.94 -23.16 32.05
C ALA A 698 12.07 -22.45 33.08
N CYS A 699 10.92 -23.03 33.44
CA CYS A 699 10.06 -22.50 34.50
C CYS A 699 10.79 -22.43 35.85
N ARG A 700 11.67 -23.40 36.17
CA ARG A 700 12.49 -23.35 37.40
C ARG A 700 13.53 -22.24 37.35
N MET A 701 14.11 -21.97 36.19
CA MET A 701 15.14 -20.95 35.98
C MET A 701 14.59 -19.52 35.87
N ALA A 702 13.30 -19.36 35.56
CA ALA A 702 12.65 -18.06 35.46
C ALA A 702 12.62 -17.32 36.79
N ASP A 703 13.03 -16.06 36.82
CA ASP A 703 12.95 -15.18 37.99
C ASP A 703 11.56 -14.51 38.12
N GLY A 704 10.79 -14.46 37.04
CA GLY A 704 9.50 -13.79 36.95
C GLY A 704 8.37 -14.46 37.75
N GLU A 705 7.49 -13.62 38.30
CA GLU A 705 6.24 -14.06 38.94
C GLU A 705 5.25 -14.61 37.91
N PHE A 706 5.31 -14.08 36.68
CA PHE A 706 4.53 -14.52 35.54
C PHE A 706 5.43 -15.06 34.44
N ILE A 707 4.94 -16.10 33.76
CA ILE A 707 5.61 -16.75 32.64
C ILE A 707 4.80 -16.47 31.38
N ALA A 708 5.43 -15.89 30.37
CA ALA A 708 4.87 -15.70 29.04
C ALA A 708 5.50 -16.69 28.05
N PHE A 709 4.69 -17.35 27.22
CA PHE A 709 5.19 -18.25 26.19
C PHE A 709 5.27 -17.55 24.83
N LEU A 710 6.34 -17.80 24.07
CA LEU A 710 6.50 -17.27 22.70
C LEU A 710 7.25 -18.28 21.81
N ASP A 711 6.93 -18.30 20.52
CA ASP A 711 7.71 -19.02 19.51
C ASP A 711 8.89 -18.14 19.06
N GLY A 712 10.07 -18.71 18.84
CA GLY A 712 11.26 -17.97 18.39
C GLY A 712 11.11 -17.30 17.02
N ARG A 713 10.03 -17.59 16.28
CA ARG A 713 9.69 -16.96 15.00
C ARG A 713 8.69 -15.81 15.12
N ASP A 714 7.97 -15.74 16.23
CA ASP A 714 6.89 -14.77 16.47
C ASP A 714 7.45 -13.43 16.98
N LEU A 715 6.68 -12.36 16.82
CA LEU A 715 7.06 -11.02 17.28
C LEU A 715 6.06 -10.51 18.32
N LEU A 716 6.53 -9.91 19.41
CA LEU A 716 5.67 -9.19 20.33
C LEU A 716 5.27 -7.82 19.76
N ALA A 717 4.02 -7.41 19.98
CA ALA A 717 3.62 -6.01 19.85
C ALA A 717 4.36 -5.19 20.92
N MET A 718 4.67 -3.92 20.65
CA MET A 718 5.56 -3.14 21.53
C MET A 718 4.99 -2.89 22.94
N ASP A 719 3.66 -2.85 23.06
CA ASP A 719 2.92 -2.67 24.31
C ASP A 719 2.48 -4.00 24.95
N ALA A 720 2.83 -5.15 24.37
CA ALA A 720 2.35 -6.47 24.79
C ALA A 720 2.51 -6.72 26.29
N LEU A 721 3.72 -6.53 26.81
CA LEU A 721 3.99 -6.80 28.23
C LEU A 721 3.37 -5.75 29.17
N TYR A 722 3.19 -4.53 28.70
CA TYR A 722 2.47 -3.50 29.48
C TYR A 722 1.00 -3.87 29.62
N GLU A 723 0.36 -4.29 28.53
CA GLU A 723 -1.03 -4.70 28.51
C GLU A 723 -1.27 -5.93 29.40
N VAL A 724 -0.32 -6.88 29.39
CA VAL A 724 -0.30 -8.01 30.33
C VAL A 724 -0.18 -7.54 31.78
N ALA A 725 0.80 -6.69 32.09
CA ALA A 725 0.98 -6.16 33.45
C ALA A 725 -0.24 -5.37 33.93
N ARG A 726 -0.86 -4.59 33.05
CA ARG A 726 -2.09 -3.85 33.32
C ARG A 726 -3.25 -4.78 33.61
N ALA A 727 -3.45 -5.80 32.80
CA ALA A 727 -4.52 -6.78 33.01
C ALA A 727 -4.32 -7.59 34.31
N ILE A 728 -3.08 -7.95 34.66
CA ILE A 728 -2.75 -8.56 35.96
C ILE A 728 -3.21 -7.65 37.10
N HIS A 729 -2.90 -6.35 37.03
CA HIS A 729 -3.25 -5.40 38.08
C HIS A 729 -4.75 -5.13 38.17
N GLU A 730 -5.41 -4.83 37.05
CA GLU A 730 -6.81 -4.41 37.01
C GLU A 730 -7.79 -5.56 37.24
N LYS A 731 -7.41 -6.80 36.88
CA LYS A 731 -8.30 -7.96 36.89
C LYS A 731 -7.89 -9.05 37.88
N ASP A 732 -6.77 -8.87 38.59
CA ASP A 732 -6.15 -9.91 39.40
C ASP A 732 -6.02 -11.24 38.63
N ALA A 733 -5.58 -11.12 37.37
CA ALA A 733 -5.57 -12.24 36.44
C ALA A 733 -4.48 -13.26 36.79
N ASP A 734 -4.87 -14.53 36.75
CA ASP A 734 -4.01 -15.68 36.98
C ASP A 734 -3.40 -16.22 35.68
N ILE A 735 -4.23 -16.17 34.62
CA ILE A 735 -3.95 -16.70 33.30
C ILE A 735 -4.44 -15.67 32.30
N LEU A 736 -3.59 -15.28 31.35
CA LEU A 736 -3.91 -14.29 30.33
C LEU A 736 -3.62 -14.84 28.94
N TYR A 737 -4.44 -14.45 27.98
CA TYR A 737 -4.18 -14.64 26.56
C TYR A 737 -4.68 -13.45 25.77
N SER A 738 -4.17 -13.28 24.55
CA SER A 738 -4.50 -12.15 23.69
C SER A 738 -4.97 -12.57 22.31
N ASP A 739 -5.53 -11.62 21.57
CA ASP A 739 -5.67 -11.72 20.12
C ASP A 739 -4.30 -11.79 19.44
N GLU A 740 -4.27 -12.28 18.20
CA GLU A 740 -3.02 -12.48 17.45
C GLU A 740 -3.12 -11.97 16.01
N GLY A 741 -1.99 -11.49 15.47
CA GLY A 741 -1.83 -11.19 14.06
C GLY A 741 -1.06 -12.30 13.36
N LEU A 742 -1.35 -12.55 12.09
CA LEU A 742 -0.55 -13.42 11.24
C LEU A 742 0.37 -12.58 10.37
N ILE A 743 1.65 -12.93 10.35
CA ILE A 743 2.66 -12.35 9.45
C ILE A 743 3.28 -13.44 8.59
N ASP A 744 3.64 -13.10 7.37
CA ASP A 744 4.38 -14.03 6.51
C ASP A 744 5.87 -14.11 6.87
N MET A 745 6.61 -14.94 6.12
CA MET A 745 8.04 -15.12 6.35
C MET A 745 8.86 -13.84 6.18
N GLY A 746 8.36 -12.85 5.44
CA GLY A 746 8.95 -11.52 5.28
C GLY A 746 8.51 -10.50 6.34
N GLY A 747 7.63 -10.89 7.28
CA GLY A 747 7.13 -10.00 8.32
C GLY A 747 5.93 -9.15 7.92
N HIS A 748 5.34 -9.38 6.74
CA HIS A 748 4.17 -8.64 6.29
C HIS A 748 2.89 -9.19 6.92
N HIS A 749 2.04 -8.29 7.41
CA HIS A 749 0.74 -8.65 7.97
C HIS A 749 -0.17 -9.34 6.94
N ARG A 750 -0.88 -10.38 7.38
CA ARG A 750 -1.81 -11.17 6.59
C ARG A 750 -3.23 -11.08 7.11
N GLN A 751 -3.43 -11.35 8.40
CA GLN A 751 -4.77 -11.47 8.97
C GLN A 751 -4.73 -11.32 10.49
N PHE A 752 -5.79 -10.77 11.08
CA PHE A 752 -6.00 -10.79 12.52
C PHE A 752 -6.90 -11.95 12.94
N ILE A 753 -6.62 -12.51 14.11
CA ILE A 753 -7.41 -13.56 14.74
C ILE A 753 -7.88 -13.01 16.09
N PHE A 754 -9.16 -12.63 16.10
CA PHE A 754 -9.89 -12.14 17.27
C PHE A 754 -10.59 -13.29 17.98
N LYS A 755 -10.31 -13.47 19.27
CA LYS A 755 -10.75 -14.58 20.12
C LYS A 755 -11.87 -14.12 21.05
N PRO A 756 -12.76 -15.03 21.50
CA PRO A 756 -13.70 -14.72 22.57
C PRO A 756 -13.00 -14.64 23.92
N ASP A 757 -13.71 -14.13 24.94
CA ASP A 757 -13.35 -14.38 26.34
C ASP A 757 -13.46 -15.89 26.66
N TYR A 758 -13.02 -16.26 27.87
CA TYR A 758 -12.83 -17.67 28.21
C TYR A 758 -14.08 -18.52 27.95
N ASN A 759 -13.95 -19.41 26.97
CA ASN A 759 -14.99 -20.29 26.48
C ASN A 759 -14.57 -21.75 26.72
N PRO A 760 -15.01 -22.39 27.81
CA PRO A 760 -14.53 -23.71 28.21
C PRO A 760 -14.90 -24.82 27.23
N ASP A 761 -16.11 -24.80 26.66
CA ASP A 761 -16.52 -25.82 25.68
C ASP A 761 -15.82 -25.62 24.33
N PHE A 762 -15.52 -24.38 23.95
CA PHE A 762 -14.71 -24.09 22.76
C PHE A 762 -13.25 -24.51 22.96
N LEU A 763 -12.69 -24.37 24.17
CA LEU A 763 -11.35 -24.86 24.50
C LEU A 763 -11.27 -26.38 24.39
N LEU A 764 -12.33 -27.12 24.75
CA LEU A 764 -12.39 -28.58 24.54
C LEU A 764 -12.59 -28.98 23.07
N SER A 765 -12.97 -28.03 22.20
CA SER A 765 -13.12 -28.23 20.77
C SER A 765 -11.85 -27.85 20.00
N GLN A 766 -11.05 -26.89 20.46
CA GLN A 766 -9.76 -26.54 19.86
C GLN A 766 -8.91 -25.63 20.78
N ASN A 767 -7.60 -25.59 20.54
CA ASN A 767 -6.70 -24.67 21.24
C ASN A 767 -6.74 -23.24 20.66
N TYR A 768 -7.75 -22.45 21.03
CA TYR A 768 -7.82 -21.05 20.60
C TYR A 768 -6.94 -20.09 21.43
N ILE A 769 -6.44 -20.50 22.60
CA ILE A 769 -5.58 -19.69 23.48
C ILE A 769 -4.19 -19.44 22.83
N SER A 770 -3.68 -20.41 22.05
CA SER A 770 -2.54 -20.23 21.13
C SER A 770 -1.20 -19.89 21.82
N ASN A 771 -0.33 -19.11 21.16
CA ASN A 771 1.10 -18.98 21.52
C ASN A 771 1.40 -18.02 22.67
N LEU A 772 0.84 -16.80 22.68
CA LEU A 772 1.06 -15.85 23.77
C LEU A 772 0.10 -16.12 24.94
N LEU A 773 0.37 -17.21 25.63
CA LEU A 773 -0.24 -17.54 26.92
C LEU A 773 0.66 -16.99 28.04
N VAL A 774 0.08 -16.31 29.00
CA VAL A 774 0.76 -15.83 30.21
C VAL A 774 0.09 -16.46 31.42
N ALA A 775 0.86 -16.96 32.38
CA ALA A 775 0.32 -17.53 33.60
C ALA A 775 1.21 -17.24 34.81
N LYS A 776 0.60 -17.15 36.00
CA LYS A 776 1.35 -17.14 37.27
C LYS A 776 2.25 -18.38 37.34
N LYS A 777 3.53 -18.15 37.66
CA LYS A 777 4.53 -19.22 37.78
C LYS A 777 4.10 -20.29 38.80
N GLU A 778 3.51 -19.89 39.92
CA GLU A 778 3.01 -20.82 40.94
C GLU A 778 1.92 -21.76 40.42
N LEU A 779 1.05 -21.27 39.52
CA LEU A 779 0.01 -22.10 38.89
C LEU A 779 0.61 -23.10 37.90
N LEU A 780 1.63 -22.71 37.15
CA LEU A 780 2.37 -23.62 36.28
C LEU A 780 3.04 -24.77 37.05
N VAL A 781 3.57 -24.47 38.24
CA VAL A 781 4.15 -25.50 39.12
C VAL A 781 3.04 -26.39 39.68
N LYS A 782 1.95 -25.79 40.18
CA LYS A 782 0.82 -26.51 40.78
C LYS A 782 0.08 -27.41 39.78
N SER A 783 0.04 -27.03 38.50
CA SER A 783 -0.59 -27.82 37.44
C SER A 783 0.18 -29.08 37.05
N GLY A 784 1.41 -29.24 37.57
CA GLY A 784 2.29 -30.38 37.25
C GLY A 784 3.09 -30.19 35.97
N GLY A 785 3.06 -29.00 35.36
CA GLY A 785 3.76 -28.72 34.10
C GLY A 785 3.19 -29.50 32.91
N VAL A 786 4.04 -29.76 31.91
CA VAL A 786 3.67 -30.45 30.67
C VAL A 786 3.94 -31.94 30.76
N ASP A 787 2.99 -32.77 30.31
CA ASP A 787 3.21 -34.23 30.25
C ASP A 787 4.15 -34.59 29.09
N ILE A 788 5.16 -35.42 29.39
CA ILE A 788 6.17 -35.88 28.41
C ILE A 788 5.52 -36.58 27.19
N GLY A 789 4.34 -37.19 27.36
CA GLY A 789 3.61 -37.90 26.30
C GLY A 789 2.80 -37.02 25.32
N CYS A 790 2.70 -35.71 25.56
CA CYS A 790 1.88 -34.80 24.73
C CYS A 790 2.59 -34.32 23.45
N GLY A 791 3.88 -34.61 23.28
CA GLY A 791 4.63 -34.31 22.06
C GLY A 791 4.47 -32.84 21.60
N GLU A 792 4.09 -32.63 20.34
CA GLU A 792 3.89 -31.29 19.76
C GLU A 792 2.63 -30.55 20.27
N ALA A 793 1.70 -31.24 20.93
CA ALA A 793 0.47 -30.65 21.48
C ALA A 793 0.62 -30.14 22.92
N TRP A 794 1.86 -30.02 23.42
CA TRP A 794 2.14 -29.61 24.80
C TRP A 794 1.51 -28.28 25.20
N LYS A 795 1.41 -27.29 24.28
CA LYS A 795 0.73 -26.01 24.55
C LYS A 795 -0.75 -26.20 24.85
N TYR A 796 -1.39 -27.13 24.17
CA TYR A 796 -2.80 -27.43 24.38
C TYR A 796 -3.02 -28.15 25.72
N ASP A 797 -2.19 -29.15 26.04
CA ASP A 797 -2.21 -29.79 27.38
C ASP A 797 -2.01 -28.77 28.50
N LEU A 798 -1.04 -27.86 28.32
CA LEU A 798 -0.76 -26.82 29.31
C LEU A 798 -1.95 -25.87 29.50
N ALA A 799 -2.59 -25.41 28.42
CA ALA A 799 -3.79 -24.59 28.51
C ALA A 799 -4.95 -25.33 29.21
N LEU A 800 -5.15 -26.62 28.93
CA LEU A 800 -6.16 -27.44 29.59
C LEU A 800 -5.87 -27.56 31.10
N LYS A 801 -4.63 -27.84 31.51
CA LYS A 801 -4.20 -27.95 32.91
C LYS A 801 -4.27 -26.64 33.69
N LEU A 802 -3.83 -25.54 33.07
CA LEU A 802 -3.89 -24.23 33.71
C LEU A 802 -5.34 -23.82 33.99
N THR A 803 -6.23 -24.03 33.03
CA THR A 803 -7.66 -23.72 33.21
C THR A 803 -8.39 -24.68 34.16
N GLU A 804 -7.75 -25.78 34.58
CA GLU A 804 -8.25 -26.65 35.66
C GLU A 804 -7.85 -26.15 37.06
N THR A 805 -6.82 -25.29 37.16
CA THR A 805 -6.19 -24.92 38.43
C THR A 805 -6.26 -23.43 38.76
N GLY A 806 -6.35 -22.56 37.75
CA GLY A 806 -6.55 -21.12 37.90
C GLY A 806 -8.03 -20.73 37.77
N ASN A 807 -8.44 -19.69 38.49
CA ASN A 807 -9.83 -19.24 38.52
C ASN A 807 -10.04 -17.91 37.76
N ASN A 808 -9.00 -17.07 37.65
CA ASN A 808 -9.09 -15.76 37.00
C ASN A 808 -8.43 -15.78 35.62
N ILE A 809 -9.14 -16.34 34.63
CA ILE A 809 -8.69 -16.38 33.24
C ILE A 809 -9.16 -15.10 32.54
N HIS A 810 -8.23 -14.33 31.99
CA HIS A 810 -8.54 -13.06 31.33
C HIS A 810 -8.06 -13.03 29.88
N HIS A 811 -8.95 -12.61 29.00
CA HIS A 811 -8.64 -12.32 27.62
C HIS A 811 -8.36 -10.82 27.45
N ILE A 812 -7.23 -10.48 26.83
CA ILE A 812 -6.91 -9.12 26.44
C ILE A 812 -7.30 -8.98 24.95
N PRO A 813 -8.39 -8.25 24.60
CA PRO A 813 -8.90 -8.13 23.23
C PRO A 813 -8.06 -7.15 22.39
N LYS A 814 -6.75 -7.39 22.37
CA LYS A 814 -5.72 -6.65 21.65
C LYS A 814 -4.78 -7.64 20.97
N VAL A 815 -4.28 -7.27 19.79
CA VAL A 815 -3.26 -8.04 19.09
C VAL A 815 -1.91 -7.77 19.75
N LEU A 816 -1.51 -8.64 20.68
CA LEU A 816 -0.27 -8.46 21.45
C LEU A 816 0.94 -9.22 20.88
N TYR A 817 0.72 -10.06 19.86
CA TYR A 817 1.82 -10.68 19.13
C TYR A 817 1.42 -11.03 17.70
N TYR A 818 2.44 -11.22 16.87
CA TYR A 818 2.34 -11.60 15.48
C TYR A 818 2.97 -12.96 15.29
N ARG A 819 2.12 -13.94 14.97
CA ARG A 819 2.53 -15.30 14.66
C ARG A 819 3.09 -15.38 13.25
N ARG A 820 4.32 -15.86 13.11
CA ARG A 820 4.97 -16.01 11.81
C ARG A 820 4.68 -17.37 11.21
N GLY A 821 4.17 -17.37 9.98
CA GLY A 821 3.90 -18.60 9.25
C GLY A 821 3.34 -18.35 7.86
N ARG A 822 3.21 -19.42 7.07
CA ARG A 822 2.42 -19.33 5.84
C ARG A 822 0.97 -19.02 6.22
N ALA A 823 0.40 -17.98 5.62
CA ALA A 823 -1.04 -17.74 5.70
C ALA A 823 -1.73 -18.94 5.07
N ALA A 824 -2.09 -19.92 5.89
CA ALA A 824 -2.92 -21.01 5.44
C ALA A 824 -4.35 -20.47 5.45
N ALA A 825 -4.81 -20.01 4.29
CA ALA A 825 -6.17 -20.34 3.92
C ALA A 825 -6.23 -21.88 3.93
N ASN A 826 -6.67 -22.45 5.05
CA ASN A 826 -6.76 -23.88 5.32
C ASN A 826 -5.42 -24.61 5.55
N GLY A 827 -4.95 -24.63 6.80
CA GLY A 827 -4.25 -25.76 7.41
C GLY A 827 -3.04 -26.42 6.74
N ASP A 828 -2.23 -25.74 5.93
CA ASP A 828 -1.08 -26.37 5.26
C ASP A 828 0.21 -26.33 6.10
N GLU A 829 0.28 -27.19 7.12
CA GLU A 829 1.51 -27.89 7.49
C GLU A 829 1.45 -29.27 6.79
N SER A 830 2.52 -29.68 6.11
CA SER A 830 2.61 -30.92 5.32
C SER A 830 1.72 -32.08 5.85
N PRO A 831 0.92 -32.76 4.99
CA PRO A 831 -0.09 -33.75 5.39
C PRO A 831 0.40 -34.89 6.29
N VAL A 832 1.72 -35.16 6.30
CA VAL A 832 2.33 -36.22 7.12
C VAL A 832 2.59 -35.77 8.57
N ASN A 833 2.80 -34.47 8.81
CA ASN A 833 2.99 -33.91 10.16
C ASN A 833 1.68 -33.50 10.84
N SER A 834 0.61 -33.21 10.09
CA SER A 834 -0.69 -32.81 10.65
C SER A 834 -1.36 -33.94 11.45
N GLY A 835 -1.26 -35.21 11.00
CA GLY A 835 -1.88 -36.35 11.68
C GLY A 835 -1.33 -36.64 13.07
N LYS A 836 0.01 -36.59 13.25
CA LYS A 836 0.65 -36.83 14.55
C LYS A 836 0.29 -35.75 15.58
N LYS A 837 0.24 -34.48 15.14
CA LYS A 837 -0.12 -33.33 15.96
C LYS A 837 -1.59 -33.34 16.37
N ILE A 838 -2.49 -33.67 15.43
CA ILE A 838 -3.92 -33.86 15.71
C ILE A 838 -4.11 -34.95 16.76
N GLU A 839 -3.48 -36.11 16.58
CA GLU A 839 -3.58 -37.22 17.53
C GLU A 839 -2.96 -36.90 18.89
N ALA A 840 -1.84 -36.16 18.93
CA ALA A 840 -1.26 -35.68 20.18
C ALA A 840 -2.22 -34.75 20.94
N GLY A 841 -2.93 -33.85 20.25
CA GLY A 841 -3.95 -33.01 20.88
C GLY A 841 -5.19 -33.79 21.31
N ARG A 842 -5.57 -34.85 20.59
CA ARG A 842 -6.64 -35.78 21.02
C ARG A 842 -6.27 -36.46 22.34
N ARG A 843 -5.03 -36.95 22.48
CA ARG A 843 -4.51 -37.52 23.74
C ARG A 843 -4.44 -36.51 24.89
N ALA A 844 -4.03 -35.27 24.61
CA ALA A 844 -4.06 -34.20 25.61
C ALA A 844 -5.49 -33.96 26.13
N LEU A 845 -6.46 -33.96 25.22
CA LEU A 845 -7.88 -33.85 25.56
C LEU A 845 -8.37 -35.04 26.38
N GLU A 846 -8.04 -36.29 26.01
CA GLU A 846 -8.37 -37.49 26.81
C GLU A 846 -7.83 -37.41 28.23
N SER A 847 -6.57 -36.98 28.38
CA SER A 847 -5.96 -36.77 29.70
C SER A 847 -6.72 -35.71 30.51
N ALA A 848 -7.12 -34.60 29.87
CA ALA A 848 -7.96 -33.58 30.49
C ALA A 848 -9.33 -34.11 30.91
N LEU A 849 -9.97 -34.98 30.10
CA LEU A 849 -11.24 -35.61 30.49
C LEU A 849 -11.10 -36.41 31.78
N VAL A 850 -10.03 -37.20 31.91
CA VAL A 850 -9.72 -37.97 33.12
C VAL A 850 -9.52 -37.05 34.32
N ARG A 851 -8.67 -36.01 34.19
CA ARG A 851 -8.39 -35.05 35.28
C ARG A 851 -9.64 -34.30 35.73
N ARG A 852 -10.48 -33.88 34.77
CA ARG A 852 -11.77 -33.18 35.01
C ARG A 852 -12.91 -34.11 35.42
N ARG A 853 -12.66 -35.43 35.52
CA ARG A 853 -13.66 -36.46 35.85
C ARG A 853 -14.87 -36.44 34.90
N ILE A 854 -14.62 -36.12 33.65
CA ILE A 854 -15.60 -36.13 32.58
C ILE A 854 -15.68 -37.52 32.00
N ARG A 855 -16.88 -38.12 32.02
CA ARG A 855 -17.15 -39.38 31.33
C ARG A 855 -17.49 -39.12 29.86
N GLY A 856 -16.66 -39.63 28.95
CA GLY A 856 -16.83 -39.45 27.52
C GLY A 856 -15.57 -39.81 26.74
N THR A 857 -15.64 -39.63 25.42
CA THR A 857 -14.56 -39.95 24.48
C THR A 857 -14.16 -38.70 23.68
N ALA A 858 -12.86 -38.49 23.53
CA ALA A 858 -12.33 -37.45 22.65
C ALA A 858 -12.15 -37.99 21.22
N LEU A 859 -12.79 -37.32 20.26
CA LEU A 859 -12.79 -37.65 18.85
C LEU A 859 -12.10 -36.53 18.06
N VAL A 860 -11.45 -36.88 16.95
CA VAL A 860 -11.03 -35.89 15.94
C VAL A 860 -12.28 -35.43 15.19
N ALA A 861 -12.42 -34.12 14.98
CA ALA A 861 -13.54 -33.54 14.23
C ALA A 861 -13.21 -33.36 12.74
N ASP A 862 -14.21 -33.04 11.92
CA ASP A 862 -14.11 -32.86 10.47
C ASP A 862 -13.45 -31.52 10.04
N ALA A 863 -12.61 -30.95 10.91
CA ALA A 863 -11.82 -29.75 10.66
C ALA A 863 -10.42 -29.88 11.29
N PRO A 864 -9.34 -29.47 10.59
CA PRO A 864 -7.98 -29.55 11.11
C PRO A 864 -7.84 -28.84 12.46
N GLY A 865 -7.24 -29.53 13.44
CA GLY A 865 -7.01 -28.98 14.78
C GLY A 865 -8.27 -28.87 15.67
N CYS A 866 -9.41 -29.39 15.22
CA CYS A 866 -10.66 -29.44 15.98
C CYS A 866 -10.95 -30.85 16.53
N TYR A 867 -11.65 -30.89 17.66
CA TYR A 867 -11.99 -32.08 18.43
C TYR A 867 -13.46 -32.06 18.83
N ARG A 868 -14.00 -33.24 19.12
CA ARG A 868 -15.32 -33.40 19.73
C ARG A 868 -15.18 -34.23 21.00
N VAL A 869 -15.70 -33.71 22.11
CA VAL A 869 -15.91 -34.51 23.32
C VAL A 869 -17.33 -35.07 23.28
N LYS A 870 -17.46 -36.37 22.97
CA LYS A 870 -18.73 -37.08 23.04
C LYS A 870 -18.96 -37.55 24.48
N ARG A 871 -19.92 -36.95 25.19
CA ARG A 871 -20.15 -37.24 26.61
C ARG A 871 -21.02 -38.49 26.77
N GLU A 872 -20.81 -39.22 27.85
CA GLU A 872 -21.75 -40.29 28.24
C GLU A 872 -23.03 -39.68 28.79
N ILE A 873 -24.18 -40.16 28.34
CA ILE A 873 -25.48 -39.79 28.90
C ILE A 873 -25.66 -40.51 30.25
N ARG A 874 -25.91 -39.74 31.32
CA ARG A 874 -26.08 -40.28 32.67
C ARG A 874 -27.52 -40.76 32.87
N GLY A 875 -27.67 -42.04 33.19
CA GLY A 875 -28.97 -42.65 33.47
C GLY A 875 -29.85 -42.70 32.22
N ASN A 876 -31.14 -42.42 32.40
CA ASN A 876 -32.11 -42.40 31.31
C ASN A 876 -33.12 -41.26 31.53
N PRO A 877 -32.71 -39.97 31.47
CA PRO A 877 -33.60 -38.84 31.76
C PRO A 877 -34.77 -38.78 30.79
N LEU A 878 -36.00 -38.63 31.31
CA LEU A 878 -37.15 -38.35 30.47
C LEU A 878 -37.03 -36.94 29.89
N VAL A 879 -37.13 -36.82 28.57
CA VAL A 879 -37.17 -35.53 27.86
C VAL A 879 -38.61 -35.19 27.48
N SER A 880 -39.12 -34.06 27.94
CA SER A 880 -40.42 -33.54 27.49
C SER A 880 -40.21 -32.54 26.35
N ILE A 881 -40.66 -32.88 25.15
CA ILE A 881 -40.62 -32.02 23.97
C ILE A 881 -41.92 -31.21 23.92
N ILE A 882 -41.82 -29.90 24.07
CA ILE A 882 -42.95 -28.97 24.09
C ILE A 882 -43.08 -28.32 22.71
N ILE A 883 -44.22 -28.56 22.06
CA ILE A 883 -44.48 -28.06 20.71
C ILE A 883 -45.72 -27.16 20.74
N PRO A 884 -45.57 -25.83 20.87
CA PRO A 884 -46.68 -24.90 20.72
C PRO A 884 -47.09 -24.83 19.24
N PHE A 885 -48.39 -24.89 18.96
CA PHE A 885 -48.89 -24.75 17.59
C PHE A 885 -50.28 -24.11 17.54
N ARG A 886 -50.59 -23.55 16.38
CA ARG A 886 -51.93 -23.09 16.01
C ARG A 886 -52.10 -23.32 14.52
N ASP A 887 -53.05 -24.16 14.15
CA ASP A 887 -53.27 -24.61 12.77
C ASP A 887 -51.96 -25.07 12.10
N GLN A 888 -51.82 -24.88 10.79
CA GLN A 888 -50.72 -25.43 9.97
C GLN A 888 -50.53 -26.96 10.14
N PRO A 889 -51.57 -27.75 9.84
CA PRO A 889 -51.57 -29.21 10.04
C PRO A 889 -50.32 -29.90 9.46
N ARG A 890 -49.90 -29.50 8.25
CA ARG A 890 -48.73 -30.08 7.57
C ARG A 890 -47.42 -29.82 8.29
N CYS A 891 -47.23 -28.65 8.89
CA CYS A 891 -46.02 -28.32 9.66
C CYS A 891 -45.95 -29.20 10.90
N LEU A 892 -47.06 -29.25 11.68
CA LEU A 892 -47.14 -30.06 12.89
C LEU A 892 -46.88 -31.55 12.60
N GLU A 893 -47.52 -32.08 11.57
CA GLU A 893 -47.32 -33.47 11.14
C GLU A 893 -45.87 -33.74 10.74
N LYS A 894 -45.29 -32.88 9.89
CA LYS A 894 -43.90 -33.03 9.44
C LYS A 894 -42.93 -32.97 10.62
N CYS A 895 -43.12 -32.05 11.55
CA CYS A 895 -42.32 -31.92 12.76
C CYS A 895 -42.35 -33.21 13.59
N ILE A 896 -43.53 -33.65 14.01
CA ILE A 896 -43.68 -34.83 14.87
C ILE A 896 -43.22 -36.11 14.16
N ARG A 897 -43.57 -36.29 12.88
CA ARG A 897 -43.10 -37.47 12.12
C ARG A 897 -41.59 -37.48 11.94
N SER A 898 -40.95 -36.33 11.71
CA SER A 898 -39.48 -36.26 11.61
C SER A 898 -38.79 -36.63 12.93
N ILE A 899 -39.37 -36.22 14.08
CA ILE A 899 -38.92 -36.64 15.41
C ILE A 899 -38.99 -38.16 15.52
N LEU A 900 -40.15 -38.76 15.23
CA LEU A 900 -40.33 -40.22 15.33
C LEU A 900 -39.43 -41.00 14.37
N ALA A 901 -39.18 -40.48 13.17
CA ALA A 901 -38.37 -41.15 12.14
C ALA A 901 -36.87 -41.20 12.48
N TRP A 902 -36.35 -40.14 13.10
CA TRP A 902 -34.91 -39.99 13.33
C TRP A 902 -34.47 -40.19 14.78
N GLN A 903 -35.42 -40.34 15.71
CA GLN A 903 -35.09 -40.46 17.11
C GLN A 903 -34.71 -41.90 17.52
N ASN A 904 -33.54 -42.05 18.14
CA ASN A 904 -33.07 -43.31 18.70
C ASN A 904 -33.13 -43.36 20.24
N TYR A 905 -33.25 -42.22 20.91
CA TYR A 905 -33.35 -42.17 22.36
C TYR A 905 -34.77 -42.53 22.83
N PRO A 906 -34.96 -43.55 23.69
CA PRO A 906 -36.29 -44.11 23.95
C PRO A 906 -37.14 -43.31 24.93
N ASN A 907 -36.53 -42.55 25.85
CA ASN A 907 -37.22 -41.95 26.99
C ASN A 907 -37.60 -40.48 26.75
N PHE A 908 -38.63 -40.26 25.93
CA PHE A 908 -39.18 -38.93 25.69
C PHE A 908 -40.71 -38.92 25.73
N GLU A 909 -41.30 -37.75 25.89
CA GLU A 909 -42.72 -37.48 25.60
C GLU A 909 -42.84 -36.25 24.71
N ILE A 910 -43.89 -36.18 23.90
CA ILE A 910 -44.24 -34.99 23.11
C ILE A 910 -45.52 -34.40 23.67
N ILE A 911 -45.47 -33.12 24.00
CA ILE A 911 -46.61 -32.35 24.51
C ILE A 911 -46.90 -31.24 23.50
N GLY A 912 -47.89 -31.46 22.64
CA GLY A 912 -48.38 -30.45 21.72
C GLY A 912 -49.35 -29.51 22.43
N ILE A 913 -49.03 -28.21 22.47
CA ILE A 913 -49.90 -27.20 23.08
C ILE A 913 -50.71 -26.52 21.96
N ASN A 914 -51.98 -26.89 21.85
CA ASN A 914 -52.90 -26.34 20.86
C ASN A 914 -53.40 -24.96 21.32
N ASN A 915 -52.89 -23.89 20.70
CA ASN A 915 -53.31 -22.53 20.96
C ASN A 915 -54.44 -22.11 20.00
N ASP A 916 -55.63 -22.67 20.22
CA ASP A 916 -56.85 -22.23 19.54
C ASP A 916 -56.86 -22.45 18.01
N SER A 917 -56.43 -23.65 17.58
CA SER A 917 -56.56 -24.10 16.18
C SER A 917 -58.02 -24.16 15.73
N ARG A 918 -58.30 -23.77 14.49
CA ARG A 918 -59.66 -23.64 13.94
C ARG A 918 -59.93 -24.54 12.74
N LEU A 919 -58.90 -25.08 12.10
CA LEU A 919 -59.05 -25.96 10.94
C LEU A 919 -59.42 -27.38 11.38
N PRO A 920 -60.47 -27.99 10.80
CA PRO A 920 -60.83 -29.40 11.05
C PRO A 920 -59.66 -30.36 10.79
N GLU A 921 -58.85 -30.07 9.77
CA GLU A 921 -57.67 -30.85 9.41
C GLU A 921 -56.63 -30.90 10.54
N THR A 922 -56.50 -29.83 11.32
CA THR A 922 -55.61 -29.81 12.49
C THR A 922 -56.07 -30.81 13.55
N GLY A 923 -57.39 -30.86 13.81
CA GLY A 923 -57.99 -31.82 14.73
C GLY A 923 -57.77 -33.27 14.30
N ALA A 924 -57.95 -33.57 13.01
CA ALA A 924 -57.69 -34.90 12.45
C ALA A 924 -56.22 -35.31 12.62
N ILE A 925 -55.27 -34.42 12.34
CA ILE A 925 -53.84 -34.70 12.51
C ILE A 925 -53.48 -34.89 13.99
N MET A 926 -54.07 -34.14 14.91
CA MET A 926 -53.85 -34.34 16.34
C MET A 926 -54.30 -35.73 16.79
N GLU A 927 -55.45 -36.20 16.31
CA GLU A 927 -55.95 -37.55 16.59
C GLU A 927 -55.02 -38.63 15.99
N ASP A 928 -54.65 -38.50 14.72
CA ASP A 928 -53.76 -39.43 14.03
C ASP A 928 -52.39 -39.54 14.71
N LEU A 929 -51.78 -38.40 15.09
CA LEU A 929 -50.50 -38.35 15.78
C LEU A 929 -50.59 -38.79 17.24
N GLY A 930 -51.73 -38.61 17.92
CA GLY A 930 -51.94 -39.16 19.26
C GLY A 930 -52.03 -40.68 19.26
N ASN A 931 -52.60 -41.25 18.19
CA ASN A 931 -52.79 -42.69 18.04
C ASN A 931 -51.53 -43.43 17.55
N ILE A 932 -50.60 -42.75 16.86
CA ILE A 932 -49.39 -43.40 16.31
C ILE A 932 -48.38 -43.80 17.41
N ASP A 933 -48.30 -43.05 18.51
CA ASP A 933 -47.34 -43.27 19.59
C ASP A 933 -47.88 -42.76 20.92
N GLY A 934 -47.99 -43.65 21.92
CA GLY A 934 -48.55 -43.32 23.23
C GLY A 934 -47.75 -42.32 24.06
N ARG A 935 -46.57 -41.89 23.58
CA ARG A 935 -45.76 -40.82 24.18
C ARG A 935 -46.22 -39.42 23.74
N ILE A 936 -47.15 -39.33 22.79
CA ILE A 936 -47.65 -38.06 22.23
C ILE A 936 -48.97 -37.71 22.90
N ARG A 937 -49.08 -36.46 23.37
CA ARG A 937 -50.34 -35.91 23.86
C ARG A 937 -50.52 -34.47 23.44
N PHE A 938 -51.77 -34.09 23.21
CA PHE A 938 -52.17 -32.72 22.88
C PHE A 938 -52.98 -32.12 24.02
N ILE A 939 -52.73 -30.84 24.33
CA ILE A 939 -53.42 -30.09 25.39
C ILE A 939 -53.89 -28.76 24.82
N ASP A 940 -55.18 -28.46 24.99
CA ASP A 940 -55.75 -27.18 24.56
C ASP A 940 -55.41 -26.06 25.55
N TYR A 941 -54.97 -24.93 25.02
CA TYR A 941 -54.70 -23.71 25.78
C TYR A 941 -55.16 -22.46 25.02
N PRO A 942 -56.48 -22.19 25.00
CA PRO A 942 -57.08 -21.16 24.13
C PRO A 942 -56.97 -19.76 24.74
N ILE A 943 -55.74 -19.22 24.74
CA ILE A 943 -55.45 -17.83 25.12
C ILE A 943 -55.10 -16.99 23.88
N PRO A 944 -55.19 -15.64 23.94
CA PRO A 944 -54.56 -14.79 22.94
C PRO A 944 -53.07 -15.14 22.77
N PHE A 945 -52.57 -15.09 21.53
CA PHE A 945 -51.22 -15.57 21.21
C PHE A 945 -50.15 -14.85 22.04
N ASN A 946 -49.45 -15.65 22.85
CA ASN A 946 -48.32 -15.25 23.66
C ASN A 946 -47.39 -16.47 23.76
N TYR A 947 -46.29 -16.41 23.01
CA TYR A 947 -45.36 -17.53 22.87
C TYR A 947 -44.77 -17.94 24.22
N SER A 948 -44.39 -16.97 25.06
CA SER A 948 -43.86 -17.21 26.40
C SER A 948 -44.87 -17.95 27.28
N LYS A 949 -46.13 -17.48 27.34
CA LYS A 949 -47.22 -18.12 28.12
C LYS A 949 -47.49 -19.55 27.68
N ILE A 950 -47.54 -19.79 26.38
CA ILE A 950 -47.84 -21.12 25.82
C ILE A 950 -46.71 -22.09 26.17
N ASN A 951 -45.45 -21.68 26.03
CA ASN A 951 -44.31 -22.52 26.40
C ASN A 951 -44.24 -22.76 27.90
N ASN A 952 -44.39 -21.72 28.74
CA ASN A 952 -44.41 -21.87 30.20
C ASN A 952 -45.50 -22.84 30.67
N PHE A 953 -46.71 -22.72 30.09
CA PHE A 953 -47.79 -23.67 30.33
C PHE A 953 -47.40 -25.10 29.92
N GLY A 954 -46.82 -25.28 28.73
CA GLY A 954 -46.33 -26.59 28.29
C GLY A 954 -45.28 -27.19 29.20
N VAL A 955 -44.32 -26.39 29.68
CA VAL A 955 -43.32 -26.81 30.67
C VAL A 955 -43.97 -27.21 32.00
N SER A 956 -45.04 -26.52 32.42
CA SER A 956 -45.78 -26.90 33.63
C SER A 956 -46.40 -28.30 33.54
N MET A 957 -46.76 -28.74 32.33
CA MET A 957 -47.31 -30.06 32.03
C MET A 957 -46.24 -31.15 31.83
N ALA A 958 -44.97 -30.76 31.69
CA ALA A 958 -43.85 -31.66 31.46
C ALA A 958 -43.58 -32.59 32.67
N ARG A 959 -43.35 -33.87 32.39
CA ARG A 959 -42.92 -34.88 33.38
C ARG A 959 -41.42 -35.11 33.35
N GLY A 960 -40.75 -34.73 32.27
CA GLY A 960 -39.33 -34.88 32.06
C GLY A 960 -38.48 -34.03 32.99
N SER A 961 -37.29 -34.54 33.32
CA SER A 961 -36.27 -33.75 34.02
C SER A 961 -35.58 -32.77 33.07
N LEU A 962 -35.58 -33.08 31.78
CA LEU A 962 -35.15 -32.21 30.69
C LEU A 962 -36.38 -31.79 29.86
N VAL A 963 -36.39 -30.53 29.44
CA VAL A 963 -37.43 -29.95 28.61
C VAL A 963 -36.78 -29.42 27.34
N LEU A 964 -37.37 -29.72 26.19
CA LEU A 964 -37.00 -29.18 24.89
C LEU A 964 -38.14 -28.30 24.39
N LEU A 965 -37.93 -26.99 24.31
CA LEU A 965 -38.81 -26.09 23.57
C LEU A 965 -38.52 -26.28 22.09
N LEU A 966 -39.56 -26.54 21.29
CA LEU A 966 -39.41 -26.84 19.87
C LEU A 966 -40.56 -26.21 19.07
N ASN A 967 -40.25 -25.38 18.08
CA ASN A 967 -41.28 -24.85 17.19
C ASN A 967 -41.90 -25.95 16.32
N ASN A 968 -43.17 -25.76 15.93
CA ASN A 968 -43.92 -26.74 15.14
C ASN A 968 -43.53 -26.83 13.65
N ASP A 969 -42.65 -25.94 13.18
CA ASP A 969 -42.12 -25.86 11.81
C ASP A 969 -40.65 -26.27 11.72
N ILE A 970 -40.20 -27.07 12.68
CA ILE A 970 -38.88 -27.69 12.71
C ILE A 970 -38.94 -29.12 12.12
N GLU A 971 -37.92 -29.50 11.35
CA GLU A 971 -37.76 -30.81 10.75
C GLU A 971 -36.41 -31.41 11.13
N MET A 972 -36.43 -32.58 11.80
CA MET A 972 -35.22 -33.34 12.10
C MET A 972 -34.69 -34.02 10.83
N ILE A 973 -33.37 -34.00 10.63
CA ILE A 973 -32.74 -34.48 9.39
C ILE A 973 -31.70 -35.60 9.60
N HIS A 974 -31.44 -36.03 10.84
CA HIS A 974 -30.48 -37.11 11.12
C HIS A 974 -30.75 -37.74 12.49
N SER A 975 -30.25 -38.95 12.72
CA SER A 975 -30.32 -39.63 14.02
C SER A 975 -29.22 -39.20 15.00
N GLY A 976 -29.44 -39.42 16.31
CA GLY A 976 -28.51 -39.01 17.36
C GLY A 976 -28.60 -37.53 17.76
N TRP A 977 -29.57 -36.79 17.19
CA TRP A 977 -29.74 -35.35 17.41
C TRP A 977 -30.17 -35.04 18.85
N LEU A 978 -31.05 -35.85 19.46
CA LEU A 978 -31.51 -35.59 20.82
C LEU A 978 -30.41 -35.90 21.83
N GLU A 979 -29.69 -37.01 21.63
CA GLU A 979 -28.53 -37.37 22.42
C GLU A 979 -27.49 -36.25 22.44
N ALA A 980 -27.22 -35.62 21.28
CA ALA A 980 -26.30 -34.49 21.19
C ALA A 980 -26.73 -33.27 22.05
N LEU A 981 -28.03 -33.06 22.27
CA LEU A 981 -28.53 -32.04 23.20
C LEU A 981 -28.41 -32.52 24.66
N ILE A 982 -28.81 -33.76 24.95
CA ILE A 982 -28.77 -34.35 26.30
C ILE A 982 -27.35 -34.39 26.87
N GLU A 983 -26.36 -34.72 26.03
CA GLU A 983 -24.94 -34.77 26.37
C GLU A 983 -24.48 -33.50 27.12
N HIS A 984 -25.01 -32.34 26.72
CA HIS A 984 -24.73 -31.05 27.33
C HIS A 984 -25.76 -30.65 28.40
N ALA A 985 -27.05 -30.83 28.15
CA ALA A 985 -28.12 -30.36 29.04
C ALA A 985 -28.13 -31.06 30.41
N GLN A 986 -27.54 -32.26 30.51
CA GLN A 986 -27.38 -32.96 31.79
C GLN A 986 -26.39 -32.29 32.76
N ARG A 987 -25.46 -31.45 32.26
CA ARG A 987 -24.37 -30.86 33.03
C ARG A 987 -24.89 -29.85 34.04
N ASP A 988 -24.32 -29.80 35.23
CA ASP A 988 -24.82 -28.96 36.33
C ASP A 988 -24.54 -27.49 36.09
N GLU A 989 -23.43 -27.19 35.42
CA GLU A 989 -23.03 -25.84 35.01
C GLU A 989 -23.71 -25.33 33.73
N VAL A 990 -24.54 -26.14 33.04
CA VAL A 990 -25.20 -25.76 31.78
C VAL A 990 -26.64 -25.32 32.01
N GLY A 991 -26.97 -24.14 31.50
CA GLY A 991 -28.30 -23.53 31.53
C GLY A 991 -29.17 -23.97 30.36
N ALA A 992 -28.81 -23.56 29.14
CA ALA A 992 -29.54 -23.88 27.93
C ALA A 992 -28.64 -24.49 26.85
N VAL A 993 -29.22 -25.34 25.99
CA VAL A 993 -28.51 -25.98 24.86
C VAL A 993 -29.32 -25.79 23.58
N GLY A 994 -28.66 -25.31 22.53
CA GLY A 994 -29.23 -25.11 21.20
C GLY A 994 -28.51 -25.92 20.12
N GLY A 995 -29.26 -26.39 19.13
CA GLY A 995 -28.73 -27.06 17.94
C GLY A 995 -28.41 -26.08 16.80
N LYS A 996 -27.84 -26.61 15.72
CA LYS A 996 -27.62 -25.90 14.45
C LYS A 996 -28.89 -25.95 13.62
N LEU A 997 -29.52 -24.80 13.40
CA LEU A 997 -30.72 -24.69 12.56
C LEU A 997 -30.34 -24.18 11.18
N LEU A 998 -30.92 -24.81 10.17
CA LEU A 998 -30.75 -24.50 8.76
C LEU A 998 -32.05 -23.93 8.20
N TYR A 999 -31.93 -23.04 7.23
CA TYR A 999 -33.02 -22.69 6.33
C TYR A 999 -33.35 -23.86 5.40
N PRO A 1000 -34.53 -23.86 4.73
CA PRO A 1000 -34.88 -24.88 3.74
C PRO A 1000 -33.91 -24.98 2.55
N ASP A 1001 -33.15 -23.92 2.26
CA ASP A 1001 -32.08 -23.89 1.26
C ASP A 1001 -30.74 -24.42 1.78
N HIS A 1002 -30.71 -24.97 2.99
CA HIS A 1002 -29.52 -25.46 3.69
C HIS A 1002 -28.49 -24.39 4.08
N SER A 1003 -28.85 -23.10 4.00
CA SER A 1003 -28.02 -22.05 4.61
C SER A 1003 -28.21 -21.99 6.14
N ILE A 1004 -27.21 -21.51 6.86
CA ILE A 1004 -27.27 -21.38 8.33
C ILE A 1004 -28.34 -20.37 8.72
N GLN A 1005 -29.23 -20.76 9.63
CA GLN A 1005 -30.16 -19.86 10.31
C GLN A 1005 -29.71 -19.57 11.75
N HIS A 1006 -29.25 -20.59 12.48
CA HIS A 1006 -28.84 -20.44 13.87
C HIS A 1006 -27.61 -21.29 14.17
N ALA A 1007 -26.58 -20.64 14.72
CA ALA A 1007 -25.40 -21.27 15.29
C ALA A 1007 -24.99 -20.63 16.63
N GLY A 1008 -25.99 -20.29 17.45
CA GLY A 1008 -25.86 -19.38 18.59
C GLY A 1008 -26.33 -17.96 18.28
N VAL A 1009 -26.58 -17.18 19.33
CA VAL A 1009 -26.94 -15.76 19.26
C VAL A 1009 -25.85 -14.91 19.89
N VAL A 1010 -25.49 -13.84 19.18
CA VAL A 1010 -24.57 -12.78 19.63
C VAL A 1010 -25.38 -11.57 20.08
N VAL A 1011 -25.16 -11.12 21.30
CA VAL A 1011 -25.78 -9.89 21.85
C VAL A 1011 -25.02 -8.66 21.35
N GLY A 1012 -25.76 -7.63 20.94
CA GLY A 1012 -25.24 -6.38 20.40
C GLY A 1012 -25.40 -6.23 18.88
N ILE A 1013 -25.55 -7.33 18.13
CA ILE A 1013 -25.80 -7.24 16.67
C ILE A 1013 -27.09 -6.45 16.41
N ALA A 1014 -27.06 -5.53 15.45
CA ALA A 1014 -28.14 -4.58 15.15
C ALA A 1014 -28.62 -3.76 16.37
N GLY A 1015 -27.75 -3.61 17.39
CA GLY A 1015 -28.03 -2.92 18.63
C GLY A 1015 -28.94 -3.69 19.59
N PHE A 1016 -29.16 -4.99 19.40
CA PHE A 1016 -29.82 -5.85 20.39
C PHE A 1016 -29.24 -7.26 20.37
N ALA A 1017 -29.52 -8.08 19.35
CA ALA A 1017 -29.03 -9.46 19.23
C ALA A 1017 -29.24 -10.02 17.82
N GLY A 1018 -28.37 -10.93 17.38
CA GLY A 1018 -28.45 -11.55 16.05
C GLY A 1018 -27.89 -12.98 16.03
N HIS A 1019 -28.33 -13.77 15.05
CA HIS A 1019 -27.90 -15.17 14.89
C HIS A 1019 -26.53 -15.26 14.24
N SER A 1020 -25.60 -15.99 14.86
CA SER A 1020 -24.23 -16.16 14.35
C SER A 1020 -24.21 -16.85 12.98
N HIS A 1021 -23.40 -16.33 12.05
CA HIS A 1021 -23.14 -16.91 10.71
C HIS A 1021 -24.36 -17.09 9.82
N ARG A 1022 -25.42 -16.29 10.02
CA ARG A 1022 -26.64 -16.37 9.21
C ARG A 1022 -26.33 -16.33 7.72
N HIS A 1023 -26.99 -17.19 6.94
CA HIS A 1023 -26.84 -17.39 5.50
C HIS A 1023 -25.50 -17.98 5.02
N ALA A 1024 -24.61 -18.40 5.93
CA ALA A 1024 -23.44 -19.19 5.53
C ALA A 1024 -23.85 -20.57 4.99
N ASP A 1025 -22.97 -21.23 4.23
CA ASP A 1025 -23.16 -22.61 3.79
C ASP A 1025 -23.17 -23.59 4.99
N GLU A 1026 -23.99 -24.65 4.96
CA GLU A 1026 -24.05 -25.62 6.07
C GLU A 1026 -22.73 -26.32 6.37
N ASN A 1027 -21.86 -26.49 5.37
CA ASN A 1027 -20.57 -27.18 5.49
C ASN A 1027 -19.41 -26.22 5.73
N ALA A 1028 -19.67 -24.90 5.74
CA ALA A 1028 -18.66 -23.91 6.08
C ALA A 1028 -18.07 -24.17 7.47
N ASP A 1029 -16.76 -23.96 7.60
CA ASP A 1029 -16.08 -23.99 8.89
C ASP A 1029 -16.59 -22.86 9.81
N GLY A 1030 -16.94 -21.73 9.21
CA GLY A 1030 -17.24 -20.49 9.92
C GLY A 1030 -15.97 -19.84 10.50
N TYR A 1031 -16.13 -18.62 10.99
CA TYR A 1031 -15.03 -17.91 11.65
C TYR A 1031 -14.41 -18.76 12.77
N GLN A 1032 -13.12 -19.05 12.68
CA GLN A 1032 -12.39 -19.94 13.60
C GLN A 1032 -13.05 -21.32 13.81
N ASN A 1033 -13.59 -21.96 12.76
CA ASN A 1033 -14.21 -23.29 12.85
C ASN A 1033 -15.44 -23.38 13.79
N ARG A 1034 -16.06 -22.23 14.11
CA ARG A 1034 -17.16 -22.15 15.09
C ARG A 1034 -18.42 -22.88 14.64
N LEU A 1035 -18.66 -23.04 13.33
CA LEU A 1035 -19.81 -23.81 12.83
C LEU A 1035 -19.65 -25.33 12.96
N LYS A 1036 -18.45 -25.79 13.31
CA LYS A 1036 -18.09 -27.20 13.51
C LYS A 1036 -17.65 -27.51 14.95
N SER A 1037 -17.63 -26.51 15.84
CA SER A 1037 -17.16 -26.65 17.22
C SER A 1037 -18.30 -26.47 18.22
N VAL A 1038 -18.29 -27.29 19.28
CA VAL A 1038 -19.13 -27.04 20.46
C VAL A 1038 -18.55 -25.81 21.17
N GLN A 1039 -19.41 -24.88 21.60
CA GLN A 1039 -18.96 -23.64 22.21
C GLN A 1039 -20.02 -23.07 23.15
N ASN A 1040 -19.57 -22.27 24.10
CA ASN A 1040 -20.45 -21.43 24.87
C ASN A 1040 -20.85 -20.18 24.07
N VAL A 1041 -22.12 -19.79 24.18
CA VAL A 1041 -22.72 -18.63 23.51
C VAL A 1041 -23.54 -17.84 24.50
N SER A 1042 -23.87 -16.58 24.21
CA SER A 1042 -24.65 -15.78 25.16
C SER A 1042 -26.11 -16.23 25.19
N ALA A 1043 -26.66 -16.61 24.05
CA ALA A 1043 -27.99 -17.18 23.96
C ALA A 1043 -28.12 -18.21 22.82
N VAL A 1044 -29.15 -19.03 22.93
CA VAL A 1044 -29.64 -19.94 21.89
C VAL A 1044 -31.11 -19.62 21.62
N THR A 1045 -31.63 -20.01 20.45
CA THR A 1045 -33.00 -19.65 20.07
C THR A 1045 -34.05 -20.57 20.68
N GLY A 1046 -35.21 -20.02 21.01
CA GLY A 1046 -36.39 -20.76 21.48
C GLY A 1046 -36.98 -21.72 20.45
N ALA A 1047 -36.61 -21.58 19.17
CA ALA A 1047 -37.04 -22.52 18.13
C ALA A 1047 -36.57 -23.96 18.40
N MET A 1048 -35.42 -24.11 19.09
CA MET A 1048 -34.91 -25.39 19.59
C MET A 1048 -34.00 -25.13 20.80
N MET A 1049 -34.54 -25.29 22.01
CA MET A 1049 -33.81 -25.04 23.26
C MET A 1049 -34.06 -26.14 24.29
N MET A 1050 -33.00 -26.86 24.68
CA MET A 1050 -33.06 -27.84 25.77
C MET A 1050 -32.56 -27.24 27.08
N VAL A 1051 -33.28 -27.50 28.17
CA VAL A 1051 -33.02 -26.96 29.51
C VAL A 1051 -33.46 -27.96 30.58
N LYS A 1052 -32.82 -27.92 31.75
CA LYS A 1052 -33.32 -28.67 32.93
C LYS A 1052 -34.64 -28.07 33.39
N ARG A 1053 -35.69 -28.89 33.53
CA ARG A 1053 -37.02 -28.43 33.97
C ARG A 1053 -36.96 -27.65 35.29
N LYS A 1054 -36.20 -28.18 36.25
CA LYS A 1054 -35.99 -27.55 37.56
C LYS A 1054 -35.45 -26.13 37.41
N LEU A 1055 -34.41 -25.96 36.59
CA LEU A 1055 -33.78 -24.66 36.37
C LEU A 1055 -34.73 -23.68 35.67
N TYR A 1056 -35.47 -24.13 34.67
CA TYR A 1056 -36.47 -23.31 33.97
C TYR A 1056 -37.54 -22.76 34.92
N VAL A 1057 -38.04 -23.60 35.83
CA VAL A 1057 -39.03 -23.19 36.83
C VAL A 1057 -38.41 -22.24 37.85
N GLU A 1058 -37.18 -22.50 38.32
CA GLU A 1058 -36.46 -21.67 39.28
C GLU A 1058 -36.06 -20.29 38.75
N THR A 1059 -35.96 -20.12 37.43
CA THR A 1059 -35.71 -18.82 36.78
C THR A 1059 -36.99 -18.09 36.36
N GLY A 1060 -38.17 -18.68 36.59
CA GLY A 1060 -39.45 -18.08 36.24
C GLY A 1060 -39.88 -18.29 34.79
N GLY A 1061 -39.16 -19.11 34.02
CA GLY A 1061 -39.45 -19.38 32.61
C GLY A 1061 -39.24 -18.18 31.69
N LEU A 1062 -39.92 -18.18 30.54
CA LEU A 1062 -39.90 -17.07 29.58
C LEU A 1062 -40.74 -15.89 30.11
N ASP A 1063 -40.28 -14.65 29.92
CA ASP A 1063 -41.03 -13.45 30.35
C ASP A 1063 -42.34 -13.29 29.57
N GLU A 1064 -43.46 -13.49 30.27
CA GLU A 1064 -44.81 -13.52 29.71
C GLU A 1064 -45.41 -12.14 29.45
N ASP A 1065 -44.94 -11.12 30.17
CA ASP A 1065 -45.58 -9.82 30.22
C ASP A 1065 -44.83 -8.79 29.37
N ASN A 1066 -43.50 -8.81 29.39
CA ASN A 1066 -42.67 -7.86 28.67
C ASN A 1066 -42.18 -8.38 27.31
N LEU A 1067 -42.00 -9.69 27.17
CA LEU A 1067 -41.48 -10.34 25.95
C LEU A 1067 -42.41 -11.45 25.43
N PRO A 1068 -43.70 -11.15 25.17
CA PRO A 1068 -44.69 -12.17 24.83
C PRO A 1068 -44.42 -12.92 23.52
N VAL A 1069 -43.60 -12.38 22.59
CA VAL A 1069 -43.39 -12.98 21.26
C VAL A 1069 -41.93 -13.07 20.86
N SER A 1070 -41.15 -12.01 21.04
CA SER A 1070 -39.77 -11.92 20.56
C SER A 1070 -38.78 -11.66 21.70
N LEU A 1071 -37.52 -12.06 21.53
CA LEU A 1071 -36.41 -11.89 22.48
C LEU A 1071 -36.57 -12.61 23.82
N ASN A 1072 -37.67 -13.32 24.08
CA ASN A 1072 -37.89 -14.07 25.32
C ASN A 1072 -36.85 -15.17 25.55
N ASP A 1073 -36.43 -15.84 24.48
CA ASP A 1073 -35.40 -16.87 24.49
C ASP A 1073 -34.03 -16.30 24.87
N ILE A 1074 -33.69 -15.14 24.30
CA ILE A 1074 -32.43 -14.44 24.59
C ILE A 1074 -32.45 -13.89 26.02
N ASP A 1075 -33.54 -13.27 26.46
CA ASP A 1075 -33.71 -12.79 27.84
C ASP A 1075 -33.54 -13.93 28.85
N PHE A 1076 -34.20 -15.06 28.62
CA PHE A 1076 -34.08 -16.24 29.46
C PHE A 1076 -32.65 -16.76 29.51
N CYS A 1077 -31.98 -16.90 28.36
CA CYS A 1077 -30.57 -17.29 28.29
C CYS A 1077 -29.66 -16.34 29.09
N LEU A 1078 -29.93 -15.03 29.05
CA LEU A 1078 -29.16 -14.04 29.80
C LEU A 1078 -29.48 -14.08 31.31
N GLU A 1079 -30.70 -14.41 31.73
CA GLU A 1079 -31.03 -14.68 33.13
C GLU A 1079 -30.30 -15.93 33.65
N LEU A 1080 -30.16 -16.98 32.83
CA LEU A 1080 -29.34 -18.13 33.18
C LEU A 1080 -27.87 -17.73 33.37
N ARG A 1081 -27.33 -16.87 32.50
CA ARG A 1081 -25.95 -16.37 32.63
C ARG A 1081 -25.72 -15.51 33.86
N LYS A 1082 -26.71 -14.71 34.30
CA LYS A 1082 -26.64 -13.98 35.58
C LYS A 1082 -26.48 -14.92 36.78
N LYS A 1083 -26.91 -16.18 36.65
CA LYS A 1083 -26.71 -17.25 37.63
C LYS A 1083 -25.46 -18.09 37.36
N GLU A 1084 -24.51 -17.55 36.58
CA GLU A 1084 -23.23 -18.19 36.21
C GLU A 1084 -23.38 -19.50 35.41
N MET A 1085 -24.55 -19.74 34.81
CA MET A 1085 -24.79 -20.90 33.96
C MET A 1085 -24.24 -20.69 32.55
N LEU A 1086 -23.79 -21.77 31.92
CA LEU A 1086 -23.31 -21.79 30.54
C LEU A 1086 -24.44 -22.10 29.56
N ASN A 1087 -24.61 -21.29 28.51
CA ASN A 1087 -25.42 -21.67 27.36
C ASN A 1087 -24.52 -22.28 26.29
N VAL A 1088 -24.94 -23.40 25.70
CA VAL A 1088 -24.12 -24.21 24.80
C VAL A 1088 -24.76 -24.30 23.42
N PHE A 1089 -23.99 -23.97 22.40
CA PHE A 1089 -24.30 -24.33 21.02
C PHE A 1089 -23.59 -25.66 20.67
N THR A 1090 -24.33 -26.61 20.11
CA THR A 1090 -23.77 -27.84 19.57
C THR A 1090 -24.06 -27.97 18.07
N PRO A 1091 -23.02 -28.13 17.22
CA PRO A 1091 -23.21 -28.37 15.79
C PRO A 1091 -23.68 -29.80 15.48
N HIS A 1092 -23.76 -30.66 16.50
CA HIS A 1092 -24.06 -32.09 16.36
C HIS A 1092 -25.56 -32.42 16.49
N CYS A 1093 -26.40 -31.42 16.74
CA CYS A 1093 -27.85 -31.49 16.56
C CYS A 1093 -28.23 -30.56 15.40
N ARG A 1094 -28.65 -31.10 14.25
CA ARG A 1094 -29.02 -30.34 13.06
C ARG A 1094 -30.49 -30.53 12.72
N ALA A 1095 -31.15 -29.44 12.38
CA ALA A 1095 -32.54 -29.45 11.92
C ALA A 1095 -32.79 -28.34 10.90
N VAL A 1096 -33.78 -28.54 10.03
CA VAL A 1096 -34.28 -27.49 9.14
C VAL A 1096 -35.43 -26.77 9.84
N HIS A 1097 -35.38 -25.45 9.88
CA HIS A 1097 -36.44 -24.60 10.40
C HIS A 1097 -37.07 -23.85 9.22
N HIS A 1098 -38.36 -24.11 8.97
CA HIS A 1098 -39.05 -23.54 7.80
C HIS A 1098 -39.42 -22.05 7.98
N GLU A 1099 -39.11 -21.45 9.15
CA GLU A 1099 -39.25 -20.07 9.61
C GLU A 1099 -40.55 -19.33 9.26
N SER A 1100 -41.27 -18.89 10.29
CA SER A 1100 -42.41 -17.97 10.17
C SER A 1100 -43.57 -18.51 9.32
N VAL A 1101 -43.63 -19.82 9.03
CA VAL A 1101 -44.74 -20.44 8.27
C VAL A 1101 -46.06 -20.36 9.04
N SER A 1102 -46.03 -20.52 10.37
CA SER A 1102 -47.21 -20.42 11.24
C SER A 1102 -47.45 -19.01 11.78
N ARG A 1103 -46.40 -18.19 11.94
CA ARG A 1103 -46.46 -16.85 12.57
C ARG A 1103 -46.63 -15.69 11.59
N GLY A 1104 -46.07 -15.80 10.39
CA GLY A 1104 -45.87 -14.70 9.43
C GLY A 1104 -44.86 -13.65 9.90
N TYR A 1105 -44.35 -12.83 8.96
CA TYR A 1105 -43.39 -11.75 9.24
C TYR A 1105 -44.02 -10.56 10.00
N GLU A 1106 -43.19 -9.63 10.50
CA GLU A 1106 -43.59 -8.40 11.22
C GLU A 1106 -44.21 -7.33 10.28
N GLU A 1107 -45.22 -7.72 9.51
CA GLU A 1107 -45.75 -6.92 8.39
C GLU A 1107 -46.89 -5.97 8.78
N THR A 1108 -47.57 -6.21 9.91
CA THR A 1108 -48.64 -5.30 10.38
C THR A 1108 -48.09 -4.21 11.29
N ALA A 1109 -48.75 -3.05 11.30
CA ALA A 1109 -48.34 -1.92 12.15
C ALA A 1109 -48.33 -2.28 13.65
N ALA A 1110 -49.30 -3.08 14.10
CA ALA A 1110 -49.38 -3.56 15.47
C ALA A 1110 -48.22 -4.52 15.82
N LYS A 1111 -47.88 -5.45 14.91
CA LYS A 1111 -46.75 -6.37 15.05
C LYS A 1111 -45.41 -5.61 15.17
N ARG A 1112 -45.15 -4.65 14.26
CA ARG A 1112 -43.99 -3.75 14.35
C ARG A 1112 -43.95 -2.91 15.61
N ALA A 1113 -45.10 -2.40 16.08
CA ALA A 1113 -45.16 -1.62 17.31
C ALA A 1113 -44.81 -2.47 18.54
N ARG A 1114 -45.36 -3.69 18.64
CA ARG A 1114 -45.00 -4.66 19.69
C ARG A 1114 -43.51 -4.96 19.67
N PHE A 1115 -42.95 -5.33 18.51
CA PHE A 1115 -41.54 -5.70 18.41
C PHE A 1115 -40.61 -4.54 18.78
N ARG A 1116 -40.94 -3.29 18.41
CA ARG A 1116 -40.20 -2.11 18.87
C ARG A 1116 -40.23 -1.94 20.39
N ASN A 1117 -41.36 -2.22 21.04
CA ASN A 1117 -41.48 -2.15 22.50
C ASN A 1117 -40.66 -3.26 23.18
N GLU A 1118 -40.70 -4.49 22.65
CA GLU A 1118 -39.88 -5.62 23.14
C GLU A 1118 -38.38 -5.29 23.03
N ILE A 1119 -37.92 -4.71 21.91
CA ILE A 1119 -36.54 -4.24 21.75
C ILE A 1119 -36.20 -3.14 22.77
N ALA A 1120 -37.07 -2.15 22.95
CA ALA A 1120 -36.83 -1.05 23.88
C ALA A 1120 -36.70 -1.55 25.32
N TRP A 1121 -37.59 -2.46 25.72
CA TRP A 1121 -37.51 -3.11 27.03
C TRP A 1121 -36.23 -3.93 27.19
N PHE A 1122 -35.90 -4.77 26.20
CA PHE A 1122 -34.69 -5.59 26.20
C PHE A 1122 -33.43 -4.74 26.34
N ARG A 1123 -33.32 -3.66 25.56
CA ARG A 1123 -32.20 -2.71 25.62
C ARG A 1123 -32.07 -2.06 27.00
N ASN A 1124 -33.20 -1.72 27.62
CA ASN A 1124 -33.19 -1.12 28.95
C ASN A 1124 -32.75 -2.13 30.03
N LYS A 1125 -33.30 -3.34 30.01
CA LYS A 1125 -32.97 -4.40 30.98
C LYS A 1125 -31.51 -4.88 30.84
N TRP A 1126 -31.03 -5.03 29.61
CA TRP A 1126 -29.72 -5.60 29.29
C TRP A 1126 -28.70 -4.57 28.82
N LYS A 1127 -28.87 -3.30 29.24
CA LYS A 1127 -27.96 -2.20 28.89
C LYS A 1127 -26.49 -2.55 29.18
N ASN A 1128 -26.20 -3.15 30.33
CA ASN A 1128 -24.83 -3.44 30.73
C ASN A 1128 -24.09 -4.40 29.76
N ILE A 1129 -24.73 -5.46 29.27
CA ILE A 1129 -24.09 -6.38 28.30
C ILE A 1129 -24.00 -5.75 26.90
N LEU A 1130 -24.95 -4.89 26.54
CA LEU A 1130 -24.89 -4.14 25.28
C LEU A 1130 -23.74 -3.10 25.29
N ASP A 1131 -23.53 -2.43 26.43
CA ASP A 1131 -22.47 -1.44 26.61
C ASP A 1131 -21.09 -2.09 26.74
N ASN A 1132 -20.97 -3.20 27.50
CA ASN A 1132 -19.70 -3.88 27.73
C ASN A 1132 -19.30 -4.84 26.60
N GLY A 1133 -20.27 -5.32 25.82
CA GLY A 1133 -20.08 -6.33 24.77
C GLY A 1133 -20.40 -7.76 25.22
N ASP A 1134 -20.74 -8.60 24.24
CA ASP A 1134 -20.95 -10.04 24.44
C ASP A 1134 -19.60 -10.75 24.66
N PRO A 1135 -19.38 -11.44 25.79
CA PRO A 1135 -18.07 -12.04 26.09
C PRO A 1135 -17.67 -13.16 25.12
N TYR A 1136 -18.62 -13.79 24.41
CA TYR A 1136 -18.30 -14.82 23.43
C TYR A 1136 -18.12 -14.25 22.01
N TYR A 1137 -18.14 -12.93 21.86
CA TYR A 1137 -17.94 -12.19 20.62
C TYR A 1137 -16.90 -11.07 20.80
N ASN A 1138 -15.82 -11.10 20.03
CA ASN A 1138 -14.73 -10.15 20.25
C ASN A 1138 -15.16 -8.70 19.92
N PRO A 1139 -14.83 -7.71 20.77
CA PRO A 1139 -15.26 -6.32 20.59
C PRO A 1139 -14.66 -5.60 19.36
N ASN A 1140 -13.68 -6.20 18.69
CA ASN A 1140 -13.08 -5.71 17.44
C ASN A 1140 -13.84 -6.19 16.17
N LEU A 1141 -14.82 -7.08 16.32
CA LEU A 1141 -15.68 -7.55 15.25
C LEU A 1141 -16.93 -6.67 15.12
N SER A 1142 -17.47 -6.56 13.92
CA SER A 1142 -18.64 -5.75 13.59
C SER A 1142 -19.89 -6.27 14.28
N LEU A 1143 -20.71 -5.36 14.79
CA LEU A 1143 -22.07 -5.63 15.28
C LEU A 1143 -23.13 -5.24 14.25
N GLU A 1144 -22.72 -4.85 13.03
CA GLU A 1144 -23.64 -4.46 11.96
C GLU A 1144 -24.18 -5.68 11.18
N THR A 1145 -23.39 -6.75 11.08
CA THR A 1145 -23.69 -7.94 10.28
C THR A 1145 -23.35 -9.22 11.03
N GLU A 1146 -24.00 -10.33 10.68
CA GLU A 1146 -23.85 -11.64 11.33
C GLU A 1146 -22.62 -12.46 10.89
N ASN A 1147 -21.67 -11.86 10.17
CA ASN A 1147 -20.63 -12.56 9.41
C ASN A 1147 -19.19 -12.38 9.95
N PHE A 1148 -19.02 -11.86 11.18
CA PHE A 1148 -17.71 -11.72 11.85
C PHE A 1148 -16.70 -10.87 11.05
N PHE A 1149 -17.19 -9.87 10.29
CA PHE A 1149 -16.31 -8.87 9.67
C PHE A 1149 -15.72 -7.91 10.70
N LEU A 1150 -14.67 -7.19 10.31
CA LEU A 1150 -14.05 -6.15 11.14
C LEU A 1150 -15.04 -5.00 11.35
N ALA A 1151 -15.07 -4.42 12.55
CA ALA A 1151 -15.88 -3.23 12.81
C ALA A 1151 -15.25 -2.00 12.12
N ASP A 1152 -15.95 -1.39 11.16
CA ASP A 1152 -15.49 -0.18 10.45
C ASP A 1152 -15.22 1.01 11.39
N ASN A 1153 -15.97 1.10 12.51
CA ASN A 1153 -15.84 2.16 13.51
C ASN A 1153 -14.84 1.87 14.64
N LYS A 1154 -14.20 0.70 14.63
CA LYS A 1154 -13.09 0.34 15.53
C LYS A 1154 -11.84 -0.08 14.76
N ILE A 1155 -11.63 0.54 13.59
CA ILE A 1155 -10.32 0.76 12.97
C ILE A 1155 -9.50 1.71 13.90
N LYS A 1156 -9.37 1.36 15.19
CA LYS A 1156 -8.51 2.02 16.18
C LYS A 1156 -7.31 1.15 16.54
N TYR A 1157 -7.35 -0.14 16.23
CA TYR A 1157 -6.24 -1.09 16.41
C TYR A 1157 -5.51 -1.43 15.10
N ARG A 1158 -5.97 -0.89 13.97
CA ARG A 1158 -5.29 -1.03 12.67
C ARG A 1158 -4.08 -0.10 12.51
N GLU A 1159 -3.79 0.74 13.51
CA GLU A 1159 -2.72 1.75 13.51
C GLU A 1159 -1.75 1.57 14.66
#